data_AF-A0AAV0H6F1-F1
#
_entry.id   AF-A0AAV0H6F1-F1
#
_cell.length_a   1.000
_cell.length_b   1.000
_cell.length_c   1.000
_cell.angle_alpha   90.00
_cell.angle_beta   90.00
_cell.angle_gamma   90.00
#
_symmetry.space_group_name_H-M   'P 1'
#
loop_
_entity.id
_entity.type
_entity.pdbx_description
1 polymer ?
#
loop_
_entity_poly.entity_id
_entity_poly.type
_entity_poly.pdbx_seq_one_letter_code
_entity_poly.pdbx_strand_id
1 'polypeptide(L)'
;MPAEQEAARSDSAAPAAARLLSTAAPAPRAVARPAPPAWPSPSAASALPAPALPAPASPAPAPSAPHPAAAAATASIAQGAPQPCLSLHSVAGWASPGTLRFRARIEDRLAITLVDSGAGFPVWLRDIPGIAFRTDNAPFKEEMQRFVTMIVDLMRKEMLFSWQGGPIIMLQVVRQLSLFENHKMCLNELIENEYGNIENSFGPGGKRYMQWAANMALGLGAGVPWVMCKQTDAPENIIDACNDYYCDGFKPNSPNKPVLWTENWDGWYTEWGEGLPHRPVEDLAFAVARFFQRGGSFQNYYMYFGGTNFGRTSGGPFYITSYDYDAPLDEYGLLREPKWGHLKELHAAIKLCEPALTATDSPKYINWGSWAQEAHVYENQSWCAAFLANIDEHKTVTVSFRGQSYVLPPWSVSVLPDCKNVVFNTAKVTAQTSIKSVELALPMAPGISSPRQSVAEEGSLMSGSWLVVKEPITIWSENNFTTKGILEHLNVTKDQSDYLWYFTRLYVSDDDVAFWAENQVTPAITIDSMRDVLRIFINGQLTGSTTGKWVKVSQPVKLQKGYNDVVLLSQTMGLQNYGAFLERDGAGFRGKTKITGFKDGDIDLSSLFWTHQVGLKGEFSKLYSKESNEESEWSNLTPDVIPSTFTWYKTYFDAPAGTDPVALDLGSMGKGQAWVNGHHIGRYWTIVSPKNGCQSCNYAGAYRPEKCRTNCGNPTQTWYHVPRSWLRESNSNSLVLFEETGGNPFGVSVNVRSSRTVCGSVSESDYPPVAKWSRPSSVDGQISITDGAPEVHIQCQEGYTISYIEFASYGTPKGSCQSFSRGSCHAASSALLVSEACLGKNKCHIEVSNSMFGDPCPRVTKTLAVEARCESSSSSSASSSVAEF
;
A
#
# COMPACT_ATOMS: atom_id res chain seq x y z
N MET A 1 -30.89 47.64 -5.42
CA MET A 1 -32.20 48.35 -5.51
C MET A 1 -32.44 48.75 -6.95
N PRO A 2 -33.71 48.86 -7.38
CA PRO A 2 -34.94 48.39 -6.71
C PRO A 2 -34.98 46.84 -6.62
N ALA A 3 -35.65 46.14 -5.70
CA ALA A 3 -36.87 46.38 -4.90
C ALA A 3 -38.18 46.27 -5.72
N GLU A 4 -39.28 45.67 -5.25
CA GLU A 4 -39.81 45.38 -3.89
C GLU A 4 -40.10 43.85 -3.70
N GLN A 5 -39.89 43.17 -2.55
CA GLN A 5 -40.60 43.15 -1.23
C GLN A 5 -42.02 42.53 -1.25
N GLU A 6 -42.52 41.73 -0.27
CA GLU A 6 -41.97 40.94 0.87
C GLU A 6 -43.13 40.03 1.44
N ALA A 7 -43.12 39.17 2.49
CA ALA A 7 -42.19 38.69 3.54
C ALA A 7 -42.71 37.36 4.21
N ALA A 8 -41.85 36.70 5.02
CA ALA A 8 -42.19 35.89 6.24
C ALA A 8 -43.00 34.55 6.12
N ARG A 9 -42.86 33.52 6.99
CA ARG A 9 -41.93 33.22 8.11
C ARG A 9 -41.91 31.72 8.55
N SER A 10 -40.71 31.20 8.83
CA SER A 10 -40.28 30.35 9.98
C SER A 10 -40.99 29.04 10.45
N ASP A 11 -40.17 27.97 10.54
CA ASP A 11 -39.92 27.08 11.71
C ASP A 11 -40.78 25.85 12.11
N SER A 12 -40.23 24.67 11.75
CA SER A 12 -39.70 23.65 12.71
C SER A 12 -40.55 22.49 13.30
N ALA A 13 -39.80 21.52 13.83
CA ALA A 13 -40.11 20.51 14.86
C ALA A 13 -40.76 19.16 14.49
N ALA A 14 -40.37 18.14 15.26
CA ALA A 14 -40.73 16.72 15.13
C ALA A 14 -41.86 16.32 16.11
N PRO A 15 -42.34 15.06 16.07
CA PRO A 15 -43.08 14.46 17.18
C PRO A 15 -42.34 13.26 17.83
N ALA A 16 -42.39 13.18 19.15
CA ALA A 16 -42.02 12.00 19.95
C ALA A 16 -42.84 11.97 21.25
N ALA A 17 -42.98 10.78 21.85
CA ALA A 17 -43.86 10.47 23.01
C ALA A 17 -45.36 10.67 22.72
N ALA A 18 -46.34 10.01 23.35
CA ALA A 18 -46.52 8.82 24.18
C ALA A 18 -48.07 8.75 24.41
N ARG A 19 -48.73 7.96 25.26
CA ARG A 19 -48.40 7.07 26.38
C ARG A 19 -49.69 6.27 26.70
N LEU A 20 -49.60 5.06 27.26
CA LEU A 20 -50.46 4.63 28.38
C LEU A 20 -49.99 3.27 28.94
N LEU A 21 -50.52 2.89 30.11
CA LEU A 21 -50.02 1.81 30.95
C LEU A 21 -51.03 0.68 31.12
N SER A 22 -50.52 -0.54 31.33
CA SER A 22 -51.21 -1.57 32.14
C SER A 22 -50.17 -2.46 32.82
N THR A 23 -50.41 -2.82 34.08
CA THR A 23 -49.49 -3.54 34.97
C THR A 23 -49.97 -4.95 35.25
N ALA A 24 -49.09 -5.97 35.23
CA ALA A 24 -49.17 -7.13 36.12
C ALA A 24 -47.91 -8.04 36.03
N ALA A 25 -47.52 -8.61 37.17
CA ALA A 25 -46.72 -9.84 37.30
C ALA A 25 -47.19 -10.58 38.57
N PRO A 26 -47.14 -11.92 38.62
CA PRO A 26 -46.11 -12.55 39.47
C PRO A 26 -45.59 -13.93 38.98
N ALA A 27 -44.63 -14.50 39.72
CA ALA A 27 -44.12 -15.89 39.64
C ALA A 27 -44.73 -16.75 40.80
N PRO A 28 -44.30 -18.00 41.19
CA PRO A 28 -43.17 -18.84 40.72
C PRO A 28 -43.35 -20.42 40.71
N ARG A 29 -42.29 -21.15 40.27
CA ARG A 29 -41.77 -22.49 40.69
C ARG A 29 -42.66 -23.76 40.90
N ALA A 30 -42.35 -24.85 40.16
CA ALA A 30 -42.10 -26.27 40.57
C ALA A 30 -41.88 -27.14 39.29
N VAL A 31 -40.95 -28.08 39.05
CA VAL A 31 -40.21 -29.14 39.79
C VAL A 31 -40.90 -30.52 39.83
N ALA A 32 -40.46 -31.46 38.97
CA ALA A 32 -40.48 -32.94 39.16
C ALA A 32 -39.63 -33.70 38.08
N ARG A 33 -39.18 -34.92 38.39
CA ARG A 33 -38.60 -35.96 37.48
C ARG A 33 -39.22 -37.33 37.83
N PRO A 34 -39.24 -38.34 36.93
CA PRO A 34 -38.31 -39.48 37.07
C PRO A 34 -37.79 -40.09 35.74
N ALA A 35 -37.07 -41.22 35.82
CA ALA A 35 -36.49 -42.07 34.74
C ALA A 35 -36.36 -43.53 35.29
N PRO A 36 -35.54 -44.48 34.77
CA PRO A 36 -34.97 -44.78 33.44
C PRO A 36 -35.43 -46.19 32.92
N PRO A 37 -34.81 -46.80 31.87
CA PRO A 37 -33.69 -47.79 32.04
C PRO A 37 -32.69 -47.87 30.83
N ALA A 38 -31.79 -48.88 30.66
CA ALA A 38 -30.66 -49.32 31.52
C ALA A 38 -29.70 -50.38 30.85
N TRP A 39 -28.38 -50.08 30.74
CA TRP A 39 -27.22 -51.02 30.77
C TRP A 39 -27.00 -52.04 29.59
N PRO A 40 -25.83 -52.74 29.44
CA PRO A 40 -24.68 -52.91 30.36
C PRO A 40 -23.23 -52.74 29.79
N SER A 41 -22.22 -53.09 30.60
CA SER A 41 -20.78 -53.24 30.25
C SER A 41 -20.11 -54.30 31.16
N PRO A 42 -18.96 -54.91 30.79
CA PRO A 42 -18.03 -55.53 31.77
C PRO A 42 -16.52 -55.28 31.47
N SER A 43 -15.60 -55.86 32.26
CA SER A 43 -14.15 -55.54 32.25
C SER A 43 -13.18 -56.67 32.72
N ALA A 44 -11.88 -56.47 32.42
CA ALA A 44 -10.65 -56.91 33.15
C ALA A 44 -9.98 -58.33 32.98
N ALA A 45 -8.63 -58.29 32.94
CA ALA A 45 -7.62 -59.16 33.62
C ALA A 45 -6.72 -60.22 32.88
N SER A 46 -5.41 -60.18 33.23
CA SER A 46 -4.38 -61.26 33.43
C SER A 46 -3.46 -61.90 32.33
N ALA A 47 -2.17 -61.52 32.38
CA ALA A 47 -0.90 -62.30 32.52
C ALA A 47 -0.33 -63.38 31.53
N LEU A 48 0.85 -63.05 30.94
CA LEU A 48 2.12 -63.84 30.73
C LEU A 48 2.13 -65.20 29.95
N PRO A 49 3.30 -65.78 29.51
CA PRO A 49 4.72 -65.35 29.63
C PRO A 49 5.51 -65.24 28.28
N ALA A 50 6.83 -65.02 28.36
CA ALA A 50 7.79 -64.91 27.23
C ALA A 50 8.61 -66.20 26.97
N PRO A 51 9.44 -66.25 25.89
CA PRO A 51 10.86 -65.83 25.95
C PRO A 51 11.21 -64.80 24.82
N ALA A 52 12.45 -64.43 24.44
CA ALA A 52 13.81 -64.94 24.67
C ALA A 52 14.91 -63.83 24.57
N LEU A 53 16.19 -64.23 24.53
CA LEU A 53 17.45 -63.45 24.39
C LEU A 53 18.48 -64.29 23.57
N PRO A 54 19.65 -63.79 23.07
CA PRO A 54 20.51 -62.74 23.64
C PRO A 54 21.20 -61.73 22.66
N ALA A 55 22.03 -60.87 23.24
CA ALA A 55 23.02 -59.94 22.63
C ALA A 55 24.44 -60.61 22.61
N PRO A 56 25.62 -59.93 22.50
CA PRO A 56 25.95 -58.49 22.30
C PRO A 56 27.12 -58.21 21.29
N ALA A 57 27.53 -56.92 21.12
CA ALA A 57 28.94 -56.43 21.13
C ALA A 57 29.13 -54.98 20.58
N SER A 58 30.27 -54.37 20.92
CA SER A 58 30.86 -53.11 20.41
C SER A 58 32.37 -53.38 20.10
N PRO A 59 33.25 -52.51 19.55
CA PRO A 59 33.20 -51.03 19.47
C PRO A 59 33.75 -50.41 18.12
N ALA A 60 34.26 -49.17 18.20
CA ALA A 60 34.84 -48.27 17.17
C ALA A 60 36.20 -48.77 16.57
N PRO A 61 36.91 -48.09 15.60
CA PRO A 61 36.81 -46.67 15.16
C PRO A 61 36.92 -46.38 13.63
N ALA A 62 37.07 -45.10 13.25
CA ALA A 62 37.35 -44.61 11.88
C ALA A 62 38.85 -44.73 11.49
N PRO A 63 39.23 -44.66 10.19
CA PRO A 63 39.68 -43.35 9.64
C PRO A 63 39.54 -43.11 8.09
N SER A 64 39.85 -41.87 7.68
CA SER A 64 40.46 -41.44 6.37
C SER A 64 39.75 -41.68 5.02
N ALA A 65 39.74 -40.63 4.19
CA ALA A 65 39.38 -40.65 2.76
C ALA A 65 40.54 -41.11 1.85
N PRO A 66 40.28 -41.39 0.55
CA PRO A 66 40.71 -40.42 -0.47
C PRO A 66 39.79 -40.27 -1.71
N HIS A 67 39.95 -39.15 -2.43
CA HIS A 67 39.57 -38.97 -3.85
C HIS A 67 40.65 -39.63 -4.75
N PRO A 68 40.33 -40.15 -5.97
CA PRO A 68 40.11 -39.27 -7.14
C PRO A 68 39.18 -39.76 -8.29
N ALA A 69 38.72 -38.77 -9.07
CA ALA A 69 38.50 -38.72 -10.54
C ALA A 69 37.90 -39.91 -11.36
N ALA A 70 36.88 -39.55 -12.16
CA ALA A 70 36.76 -39.73 -13.63
C ALA A 70 35.52 -40.48 -14.22
N ALA A 71 34.89 -39.80 -15.19
CA ALA A 71 34.13 -40.29 -16.36
C ALA A 71 32.72 -40.95 -16.23
N ALA A 72 31.71 -40.23 -16.79
CA ALA A 72 30.54 -40.66 -17.60
C ALA A 72 29.65 -41.85 -17.11
N ALA A 73 28.31 -41.77 -17.07
CA ALA A 73 27.41 -41.19 -18.07
C ALA A 73 25.93 -41.06 -17.60
N THR A 74 25.20 -40.14 -18.23
CA THR A 74 23.73 -40.14 -18.52
C THR A 74 22.71 -40.76 -17.54
N ALA A 75 21.91 -39.90 -16.88
CA ALA A 75 20.44 -40.01 -16.86
C ALA A 75 19.83 -38.63 -16.49
N SER A 76 18.73 -38.23 -17.16
CA SER A 76 18.05 -36.95 -16.90
C SER A 76 16.80 -37.14 -16.04
N ILE A 77 16.70 -36.37 -14.95
CA ILE A 77 15.42 -35.96 -14.36
C ILE A 77 15.57 -34.48 -13.99
N ALA A 78 14.88 -33.60 -14.74
CA ALA A 78 14.97 -32.16 -14.52
C ALA A 78 14.15 -31.73 -13.29
N GLN A 79 14.84 -31.24 -12.25
CA GLN A 79 14.18 -30.56 -11.12
C GLN A 79 14.05 -29.07 -11.44
N GLY A 80 12.84 -28.63 -11.77
CA GLY A 80 12.50 -27.22 -11.86
C GLY A 80 12.46 -26.58 -10.47
N ALA A 81 13.60 -26.09 -9.98
CA ALA A 81 13.67 -25.38 -8.70
C ALA A 81 13.03 -23.98 -8.81
N PRO A 82 12.01 -23.64 -7.99
CA PRO A 82 11.57 -22.25 -7.87
C PRO A 82 12.66 -21.42 -7.19
N GLN A 83 12.88 -20.20 -7.68
CA GLN A 83 13.83 -19.26 -7.07
C GLN A 83 13.35 -18.80 -5.68
N PRO A 84 14.27 -18.47 -4.76
CA PRO A 84 13.91 -18.21 -3.36
C PRO A 84 13.11 -16.90 -3.19
N CYS A 85 11.97 -17.00 -2.51
CA CYS A 85 11.24 -15.86 -1.95
C CYS A 85 12.07 -15.14 -0.86
N LEU A 86 11.61 -13.96 -0.42
CA LEU A 86 12.38 -13.06 0.45
C LEU A 86 12.99 -13.72 1.69
N SER A 87 14.25 -13.39 1.95
CA SER A 87 15.05 -13.87 3.08
C SER A 87 14.63 -13.28 4.43
N LEU A 88 14.92 -14.00 5.52
CA LEU A 88 14.68 -13.57 6.92
C LEU A 88 15.39 -12.24 7.32
N HIS A 89 16.25 -11.68 6.47
CA HIS A 89 16.91 -10.38 6.71
C HIS A 89 15.91 -9.23 6.98
N SER A 90 14.67 -9.31 6.50
CA SER A 90 13.65 -8.27 6.73
C SER A 90 13.20 -8.11 8.19
N VAL A 91 13.43 -9.11 9.06
CA VAL A 91 13.22 -8.99 10.51
C VAL A 91 14.56 -8.97 11.25
N ALA A 92 15.51 -9.81 10.86
CA ALA A 92 16.84 -9.86 11.49
C ALA A 92 17.65 -8.56 11.32
N GLY A 93 17.41 -7.78 10.26
CA GLY A 93 18.08 -6.49 10.02
C GLY A 93 17.82 -5.44 11.10
N TRP A 94 16.63 -5.45 11.73
CA TRP A 94 16.25 -4.54 12.82
C TRP A 94 16.84 -4.97 14.17
N ALA A 95 17.16 -6.27 14.33
CA ALA A 95 17.77 -6.81 15.54
C ALA A 95 19.32 -6.71 15.56
N SER A 96 19.93 -6.06 14.55
CA SER A 96 21.39 -6.00 14.41
C SER A 96 22.02 -4.94 15.32
N PRO A 97 22.89 -5.31 16.28
CA PRO A 97 23.53 -4.35 17.19
C PRO A 97 24.66 -3.56 16.51
N GLY A 98 24.26 -2.61 15.67
CA GLY A 98 25.10 -1.52 15.16
C GLY A 98 25.56 -1.67 13.70
N THR A 99 25.01 -0.84 12.82
CA THR A 99 25.73 0.26 12.13
C THR A 99 24.74 1.18 11.40
N LEU A 100 23.85 1.84 12.16
CA LEU A 100 23.00 2.93 11.66
C LEU A 100 22.78 3.93 12.82
N ARG A 101 23.21 5.19 12.66
CA ARG A 101 23.16 6.21 13.73
C ARG A 101 21.85 7.02 13.75
N PHE A 102 20.71 6.38 13.48
CA PHE A 102 19.40 7.01 13.68
C PHE A 102 19.04 7.00 15.17
N ARG A 103 19.33 8.11 15.85
CA ARG A 103 19.21 8.26 17.31
C ARG A 103 17.77 8.56 17.77
N ALA A 104 16.78 7.85 17.23
CA ALA A 104 15.42 7.84 17.74
C ALA A 104 15.30 6.76 18.82
N ARG A 105 15.05 7.14 20.08
CA ARG A 105 14.68 6.17 21.13
C ARG A 105 13.19 5.87 21.05
N ILE A 106 12.81 5.12 20.02
CA ILE A 106 11.59 4.31 20.04
C ILE A 106 12.09 2.91 20.37
N GLU A 107 11.60 2.32 21.45
CA GLU A 107 12.02 0.96 21.85
C GLU A 107 11.60 -0.04 20.77
N ASP A 108 12.48 -0.99 20.43
CA ASP A 108 12.38 -1.88 19.27
C ASP A 108 11.21 -2.87 19.38
N ARG A 109 10.01 -2.37 19.09
CA ARG A 109 8.72 -3.06 19.23
C ARG A 109 7.94 -2.96 17.93
N LEU A 110 7.69 -4.10 17.29
CA LEU A 110 7.07 -4.19 15.97
C LEU A 110 5.66 -4.82 16.07
N ALA A 111 4.70 -4.21 15.40
CA ALA A 111 3.47 -4.87 14.96
C ALA A 111 3.62 -5.16 13.46
N ILE A 112 3.25 -6.36 13.02
CA ILE A 112 3.40 -6.81 11.63
C ILE A 112 2.03 -6.84 10.97
N THR A 113 1.85 -6.05 9.90
CA THR A 113 0.60 -5.87 9.17
C THR A 113 0.93 -5.78 7.69
N LEU A 114 0.60 -6.81 6.90
CA LEU A 114 0.80 -6.83 5.44
C LEU A 114 -0.35 -7.58 4.76
N VAL A 115 -0.85 -7.05 3.65
CA VAL A 115 -1.93 -7.62 2.81
C VAL A 115 -1.41 -7.77 1.38
N ASP A 116 -1.76 -8.86 0.70
CA ASP A 116 -1.37 -9.12 -0.69
C ASP A 116 -2.57 -9.55 -1.57
N SER A 117 -2.33 -9.85 -2.85
CA SER A 117 -3.37 -10.18 -3.83
C SER A 117 -4.26 -11.36 -3.39
N GLY A 118 -5.53 -11.36 -3.83
CA GLY A 118 -6.50 -12.38 -3.39
C GLY A 118 -6.75 -12.43 -1.88
N ALA A 119 -6.50 -11.31 -1.18
CA ALA A 119 -6.47 -11.21 0.29
C ALA A 119 -5.36 -12.04 0.96
N GLY A 120 -4.30 -12.40 0.23
CA GLY A 120 -3.24 -13.29 0.69
C GLY A 120 -3.57 -14.78 0.59
N PHE A 121 -4.76 -15.18 0.13
CA PHE A 121 -5.12 -16.59 -0.02
C PHE A 121 -4.49 -17.21 -1.28
N PRO A 122 -3.72 -18.32 -1.16
CA PRO A 122 -3.21 -19.04 -2.33
C PRO A 122 -4.36 -19.57 -3.20
N VAL A 123 -4.31 -19.34 -4.51
CA VAL A 123 -5.43 -19.62 -5.43
C VAL A 123 -5.83 -21.10 -5.46
N TRP A 124 -4.89 -22.02 -5.26
CA TRP A 124 -5.15 -23.46 -5.15
C TRP A 124 -6.07 -23.84 -3.98
N LEU A 125 -6.14 -23.02 -2.92
CA LEU A 125 -7.01 -23.24 -1.77
C LEU A 125 -8.48 -23.36 -2.21
N ARG A 126 -8.88 -22.59 -3.23
CA ARG A 126 -10.22 -22.59 -3.82
C ARG A 126 -10.63 -23.93 -4.42
N ASP A 127 -9.66 -24.71 -4.91
CA ASP A 127 -9.91 -25.97 -5.60
C ASP A 127 -10.11 -27.16 -4.63
N ILE A 128 -9.98 -26.95 -3.31
CA ILE A 128 -10.24 -28.00 -2.31
C ILE A 128 -11.73 -28.38 -2.29
N PRO A 129 -12.10 -29.67 -2.45
CA PRO A 129 -13.49 -30.10 -2.49
C PRO A 129 -14.31 -29.67 -1.27
N GLY A 130 -15.38 -28.91 -1.52
CA GLY A 130 -16.30 -28.46 -0.48
C GLY A 130 -15.79 -27.32 0.40
N ILE A 131 -14.72 -26.62 0.01
CA ILE A 131 -14.24 -25.45 0.74
C ILE A 131 -15.18 -24.24 0.64
N ALA A 132 -15.16 -23.38 1.66
CA ALA A 132 -15.72 -22.03 1.64
C ALA A 132 -14.83 -21.14 2.52
N PHE A 133 -14.42 -19.97 2.03
CA PHE A 133 -13.41 -19.16 2.74
C PHE A 133 -14.05 -18.38 3.89
N ARG A 134 -13.25 -18.09 4.92
CA ARG A 134 -13.56 -17.19 6.05
C ARG A 134 -14.90 -17.56 6.75
N THR A 135 -15.15 -18.84 6.96
CA THR A 135 -16.41 -19.34 7.55
C THR A 135 -16.26 -20.71 8.23
N ASP A 136 -17.34 -21.23 8.83
CA ASP A 136 -17.38 -22.48 9.59
C ASP A 136 -17.29 -23.73 8.68
N ASN A 137 -16.17 -23.88 7.99
CA ASN A 137 -15.91 -24.86 6.93
C ASN A 137 -14.66 -25.68 7.27
N ALA A 138 -14.78 -27.00 7.45
CA ALA A 138 -13.66 -27.81 7.98
C ALA A 138 -12.37 -27.75 7.12
N PRO A 139 -12.40 -27.87 5.79
CA PRO A 139 -11.19 -27.77 4.96
C PRO A 139 -10.46 -26.42 5.08
N PHE A 140 -11.18 -25.29 4.98
CA PHE A 140 -10.58 -23.96 5.11
C PHE A 140 -9.90 -23.79 6.46
N LYS A 141 -10.60 -24.19 7.52
CA LYS A 141 -10.17 -24.13 8.91
C LYS A 141 -8.92 -24.97 9.18
N GLU A 142 -8.74 -26.10 8.50
CA GLU A 142 -7.55 -26.94 8.65
C GLU A 142 -6.29 -26.30 8.02
N GLU A 143 -6.34 -25.92 6.74
CA GLU A 143 -5.19 -25.35 6.01
C GLU A 143 -4.70 -24.06 6.66
N MET A 144 -5.64 -23.21 7.06
CA MET A 144 -5.42 -21.97 7.75
C MET A 144 -4.78 -22.17 9.14
N GLN A 145 -5.27 -23.13 9.94
CA GLN A 145 -4.64 -23.50 11.20
C GLN A 145 -3.21 -24.04 10.96
N ARG A 146 -3.00 -24.85 9.92
CA ARG A 146 -1.70 -25.44 9.57
C ARG A 146 -0.68 -24.34 9.26
N PHE A 147 -1.07 -23.34 8.47
CA PHE A 147 -0.23 -22.18 8.14
C PHE A 147 0.13 -21.34 9.38
N VAL A 148 -0.85 -20.92 10.16
CA VAL A 148 -0.68 -20.07 11.36
C VAL A 148 0.19 -20.77 12.41
N THR A 149 -0.03 -22.07 12.64
CA THR A 149 0.79 -22.86 13.58
C THR A 149 2.27 -22.80 13.16
N MET A 150 2.55 -23.00 11.88
CA MET A 150 3.91 -22.98 11.33
C MET A 150 4.55 -21.57 11.40
N ILE A 151 3.80 -20.49 11.19
CA ILE A 151 4.34 -19.13 11.34
C ILE A 151 4.65 -18.82 12.82
N VAL A 152 3.72 -19.07 13.74
CA VAL A 152 3.95 -18.84 15.19
C VAL A 152 5.10 -19.70 15.73
N ASP A 153 5.21 -20.96 15.30
CA ASP A 153 6.35 -21.82 15.67
C ASP A 153 7.67 -21.33 15.07
N LEU A 154 7.67 -20.78 13.84
CA LEU A 154 8.86 -20.14 13.26
C LEU A 154 9.24 -18.87 14.03
N MET A 155 8.30 -17.99 14.35
CA MET A 155 8.56 -16.77 15.13
C MET A 155 9.13 -17.12 16.51
N ARG A 156 8.59 -18.15 17.15
CA ARG A 156 9.12 -18.68 18.43
C ARG A 156 10.52 -19.26 18.28
N LYS A 157 10.78 -20.04 17.22
CA LYS A 157 12.08 -20.68 16.95
C LYS A 157 13.19 -19.65 16.72
N GLU A 158 12.89 -18.57 16.01
CA GLU A 158 13.84 -17.47 15.75
C GLU A 158 13.85 -16.42 16.89
N MET A 159 13.25 -16.71 18.05
CA MET A 159 13.24 -15.88 19.27
C MET A 159 12.60 -14.48 19.09
N LEU A 160 11.64 -14.34 18.16
CA LEU A 160 11.13 -13.03 17.73
C LEU A 160 10.05 -12.42 18.65
N PHE A 161 9.51 -13.17 19.62
CA PHE A 161 8.57 -12.63 20.61
C PHE A 161 9.28 -11.81 21.69
N SER A 162 8.62 -10.76 22.18
CA SER A 162 9.17 -9.84 23.20
C SER A 162 9.52 -10.49 24.53
N TRP A 163 8.84 -11.56 24.96
CA TRP A 163 9.23 -12.35 26.12
C TRP A 163 10.47 -13.24 25.88
N GLN A 164 10.89 -13.41 24.62
CA GLN A 164 12.15 -14.05 24.20
C GLN A 164 13.27 -13.03 23.93
N GLY A 165 12.98 -11.73 23.99
CA GLY A 165 13.89 -10.64 23.65
C GLY A 165 13.79 -10.12 22.21
N GLY A 166 12.85 -10.62 21.41
CA GLY A 166 12.58 -10.14 20.05
C GLY A 166 11.58 -8.97 19.97
N PRO A 167 11.29 -8.44 18.77
CA PRO A 167 10.50 -7.22 18.62
C PRO A 167 8.97 -7.41 18.67
N ILE A 168 8.43 -8.63 18.54
CA ILE A 168 6.98 -8.84 18.39
C ILE A 168 6.27 -8.64 19.74
N ILE A 169 5.34 -7.67 19.79
CA ILE A 169 4.56 -7.34 21.00
C ILE A 169 3.08 -7.71 20.92
N MET A 170 2.54 -8.03 19.74
CA MET A 170 1.14 -8.48 19.54
C MET A 170 0.96 -9.20 18.19
N LEU A 171 -0.15 -9.94 18.02
CA LEU A 171 -0.54 -10.67 16.80
C LEU A 171 -2.07 -10.57 16.52
N GLN A 172 -2.57 -11.06 15.37
CA GLN A 172 -3.99 -11.03 14.94
C GLN A 172 -4.51 -12.43 14.53
N VAL A 173 -5.67 -12.89 15.03
CA VAL A 173 -6.09 -14.28 15.47
C VAL A 173 -6.89 -15.17 14.45
N VAL A 174 -6.99 -16.55 14.53
CA VAL A 174 -8.29 -17.41 14.59
C VAL A 174 -8.32 -19.05 14.59
N ARG A 175 -8.63 -19.80 15.73
CA ARG A 175 -9.47 -21.07 16.07
C ARG A 175 -9.51 -22.58 15.62
N GLN A 176 -8.46 -23.40 15.51
CA GLN A 176 -8.35 -24.87 15.90
C GLN A 176 -9.52 -25.81 16.45
N LEU A 177 -9.41 -27.13 16.16
CA LEU A 177 -9.25 -28.21 17.21
C LEU A 177 -8.73 -29.56 16.62
N SER A 178 -7.42 -29.88 16.76
CA SER A 178 -6.71 -31.19 16.56
C SER A 178 -6.81 -31.91 15.17
N LEU A 179 -5.78 -32.59 14.60
CA LEU A 179 -4.37 -32.86 14.96
C LEU A 179 -3.54 -33.37 13.73
N PHE A 180 -2.20 -33.24 13.78
CA PHE A 180 -1.12 -33.91 12.98
C PHE A 180 -0.71 -33.49 11.53
N GLU A 181 0.47 -32.85 11.45
CA GLU A 181 1.67 -33.10 10.61
C GLU A 181 1.84 -32.78 9.08
N ASN A 182 2.96 -32.06 8.81
CA ASN A 182 3.90 -32.13 7.66
C ASN A 182 3.57 -31.56 6.26
N HIS A 183 3.85 -30.26 6.03
CA HIS A 183 4.99 -29.74 5.20
C HIS A 183 5.01 -28.18 5.12
N LYS A 184 6.01 -27.57 4.44
CA LYS A 184 6.43 -26.14 4.55
C LYS A 184 5.90 -25.22 3.43
N MET A 185 5.54 -23.95 3.73
CA MET A 185 5.70 -22.79 2.82
C MET A 185 5.73 -21.45 3.60
N CYS A 186 5.75 -20.26 2.96
CA CYS A 186 6.25 -19.01 3.59
C CYS A 186 5.24 -17.87 3.83
N LEU A 187 5.62 -16.96 4.75
CA LEU A 187 5.35 -15.50 4.87
C LEU A 187 3.98 -14.94 5.34
N ASN A 188 4.07 -14.09 6.38
CA ASN A 188 3.14 -13.06 6.86
C ASN A 188 1.81 -13.50 7.52
N GLU A 189 1.44 -12.81 8.62
CA GLU A 189 0.18 -13.03 9.35
C GLU A 189 -0.65 -11.75 9.49
N LEU A 190 -1.70 -11.65 8.67
CA LEU A 190 -2.99 -11.08 9.08
C LEU A 190 -4.02 -12.19 8.86
N ILE A 191 -4.40 -12.89 9.94
CA ILE A 191 -5.20 -14.12 9.79
C ILE A 191 -6.65 -13.79 9.41
N GLU A 192 -7.20 -12.71 9.96
CA GLU A 192 -8.48 -12.13 9.55
C GLU A 192 -8.42 -10.60 9.65
N ASN A 193 -8.70 -9.88 8.56
CA ASN A 193 -8.80 -8.41 8.57
C ASN A 193 -10.25 -7.95 8.36
N GLU A 194 -10.69 -7.04 9.22
CA GLU A 194 -12.01 -6.40 9.26
C GLU A 194 -13.23 -7.35 9.22
N TYR A 195 -13.12 -8.56 9.77
CA TYR A 195 -14.15 -9.59 9.58
C TYR A 195 -15.57 -9.19 10.03
N GLY A 196 -15.69 -8.32 11.05
CA GLY A 196 -16.98 -7.77 11.48
C GLY A 196 -17.79 -7.07 10.37
N ASN A 197 -17.12 -6.54 9.33
CA ASN A 197 -17.77 -5.94 8.17
C ASN A 197 -18.47 -6.98 7.27
N ILE A 198 -18.06 -8.25 7.30
CA ILE A 198 -18.52 -9.32 6.40
C ILE A 198 -19.11 -10.56 7.09
N GLU A 199 -18.97 -10.70 8.41
CA GLU A 199 -19.53 -11.79 9.23
C GLU A 199 -21.00 -12.09 8.93
N ASN A 200 -21.83 -11.04 8.84
CA ASN A 200 -23.27 -11.17 8.65
C ASN A 200 -23.63 -11.90 7.34
N SER A 201 -22.78 -11.84 6.32
CA SER A 201 -22.96 -12.58 5.05
C SER A 201 -22.90 -14.10 5.23
N PHE A 202 -22.23 -14.57 6.27
CA PHE A 202 -22.12 -15.99 6.65
C PHE A 202 -23.10 -16.40 7.76
N GLY A 203 -23.90 -15.46 8.28
CA GLY A 203 -24.91 -15.69 9.32
C GLY A 203 -24.33 -16.40 10.56
N PRO A 204 -25.02 -17.41 11.13
CA PRO A 204 -24.51 -18.18 12.26
C PRO A 204 -23.20 -18.93 11.98
N GLY A 205 -22.85 -19.17 10.70
CA GLY A 205 -21.57 -19.72 10.30
C GLY A 205 -20.42 -18.73 10.52
N GLY A 206 -20.67 -17.44 10.28
CA GLY A 206 -19.72 -16.36 10.57
C GLY A 206 -19.39 -16.28 12.05
N LYS A 207 -20.40 -16.20 12.93
CA LYS A 207 -20.14 -16.17 14.39
C LYS A 207 -19.51 -17.44 14.95
N ARG A 208 -19.85 -18.63 14.42
CA ARG A 208 -19.15 -19.87 14.83
C ARG A 208 -17.72 -19.92 14.29
N TYR A 209 -17.46 -19.36 13.11
CA TYR A 209 -16.11 -19.11 12.64
C TYR A 209 -15.40 -18.10 13.56
N MET A 210 -16.03 -17.01 14.00
CA MET A 210 -15.46 -16.07 15.00
C MET A 210 -15.48 -16.56 16.46
N GLN A 211 -15.79 -17.83 16.70
CA GLN A 211 -15.59 -18.54 17.98
C GLN A 211 -14.65 -19.76 17.85
N TRP A 212 -14.69 -20.46 16.70
CA TRP A 212 -13.53 -21.10 16.06
C TRP A 212 -12.53 -19.99 15.69
N ALA A 213 -12.10 -19.15 16.63
CA ALA A 213 -11.32 -17.97 16.30
C ALA A 213 -10.43 -17.51 17.43
N ALA A 214 -10.98 -16.67 18.31
CA ALA A 214 -10.28 -16.13 19.47
C ALA A 214 -9.31 -17.14 20.11
N ASN A 215 -9.79 -18.37 20.23
CA ASN A 215 -9.16 -19.43 20.97
C ASN A 215 -7.88 -20.10 20.35
N MET A 216 -7.46 -19.97 19.07
CA MET A 216 -6.29 -20.75 18.49
C MET A 216 -5.02 -20.01 18.73
N ALA A 217 -4.99 -18.76 18.30
CA ALA A 217 -4.05 -17.76 18.70
C ALA A 217 -3.67 -17.88 20.18
N LEU A 218 -4.70 -17.92 21.05
CA LEU A 218 -4.54 -18.16 22.48
C LEU A 218 -3.98 -19.57 22.76
N GLY A 219 -4.53 -20.62 22.14
CA GLY A 219 -4.09 -22.01 22.32
C GLY A 219 -2.70 -22.36 21.76
N LEU A 220 -2.17 -21.58 20.82
CA LEU A 220 -0.81 -21.71 20.28
C LEU A 220 0.24 -21.21 21.28
N GLY A 221 -0.14 -20.45 22.30
CA GLY A 221 0.78 -19.99 23.33
C GLY A 221 1.88 -19.07 22.79
N ALA A 222 1.51 -18.06 21.98
CA ALA A 222 2.47 -17.07 21.47
C ALA A 222 3.11 -16.20 22.58
N GLY A 223 2.50 -16.12 23.76
CA GLY A 223 3.02 -15.39 24.92
C GLY A 223 2.92 -13.86 24.82
N VAL A 224 2.25 -13.35 23.78
CA VAL A 224 1.97 -11.93 23.55
C VAL A 224 0.45 -11.70 23.42
N PRO A 225 -0.05 -10.48 23.67
CA PRO A 225 -1.43 -10.09 23.38
C PRO A 225 -1.85 -10.37 21.93
N TRP A 226 -3.15 -10.56 21.76
CA TRP A 226 -3.78 -10.82 20.47
C TRP A 226 -4.90 -9.81 20.20
N VAL A 227 -5.05 -9.43 18.93
CA VAL A 227 -5.88 -8.30 18.48
C VAL A 227 -6.86 -8.74 17.37
N MET A 228 -7.99 -8.05 17.22
CA MET A 228 -8.93 -8.20 16.11
C MET A 228 -9.54 -6.84 15.71
N CYS A 229 -9.26 -6.37 14.49
CA CYS A 229 -9.80 -5.11 13.98
C CYS A 229 -11.28 -5.23 13.53
N LYS A 230 -12.07 -4.15 13.73
CA LYS A 230 -13.52 -4.03 13.44
C LYS A 230 -14.41 -5.15 14.05
N GLN A 231 -13.92 -6.04 14.92
CA GLN A 231 -14.71 -7.13 15.52
C GLN A 231 -15.25 -6.72 16.91
N THR A 232 -16.45 -6.14 16.95
CA THR A 232 -17.04 -5.58 18.19
C THR A 232 -17.41 -6.62 19.25
N ASP A 233 -17.52 -7.91 18.93
CA ASP A 233 -17.73 -9.01 19.88
C ASP A 233 -16.51 -9.92 20.08
N ALA A 234 -15.30 -9.41 19.81
CA ALA A 234 -14.05 -10.12 20.12
C ALA A 234 -13.99 -10.55 21.60
N PRO A 235 -13.76 -11.84 21.91
CA PRO A 235 -13.76 -12.35 23.29
C PRO A 235 -12.77 -11.65 24.24
N GLU A 236 -13.00 -11.82 25.54
CA GLU A 236 -12.35 -11.05 26.63
C GLU A 236 -10.82 -11.01 26.56
N ASN A 237 -10.16 -12.14 26.26
CA ASN A 237 -8.70 -12.27 26.19
C ASN A 237 -8.06 -11.71 24.90
N ILE A 238 -8.83 -11.07 24.03
CA ILE A 238 -8.36 -10.49 22.75
C ILE A 238 -8.87 -9.07 22.61
N ILE A 239 -7.98 -8.17 22.20
CA ILE A 239 -8.28 -6.73 22.13
C ILE A 239 -8.96 -6.44 20.80
N ASP A 240 -10.17 -5.90 20.85
CA ASP A 240 -10.84 -5.34 19.67
C ASP A 240 -10.26 -3.96 19.33
N ALA A 241 -10.00 -3.75 18.04
CA ALA A 241 -9.30 -2.57 17.53
C ALA A 241 -10.06 -1.86 16.40
N CYS A 242 -9.74 -0.60 16.20
CA CYS A 242 -10.33 0.24 15.16
C CYS A 242 -9.40 0.40 13.96
N ASN A 243 -9.98 0.39 12.76
CA ASN A 243 -9.38 0.79 11.50
C ASN A 243 -10.26 1.92 10.97
N ASP A 244 -9.73 3.09 10.64
CA ASP A 244 -10.49 4.18 10.02
C ASP A 244 -9.61 5.39 9.64
N TYR A 245 -10.23 6.44 9.08
CA TYR A 245 -9.62 7.77 9.02
C TYR A 245 -9.56 8.47 10.38
N TYR A 246 -10.50 8.13 11.29
CA TYR A 246 -10.61 8.65 12.65
C TYR A 246 -11.13 7.58 13.61
N CYS A 247 -10.34 7.23 14.64
CA CYS A 247 -10.77 6.31 15.70
C CYS A 247 -10.94 6.98 17.07
N ASP A 248 -11.02 8.32 17.14
CA ASP A 248 -11.17 9.07 18.41
C ASP A 248 -12.55 8.89 19.08
N GLY A 249 -13.52 8.28 18.37
CA GLY A 249 -14.80 7.85 18.92
C GLY A 249 -14.86 6.35 19.31
N PHE A 250 -13.81 5.57 19.02
CA PHE A 250 -13.80 4.13 19.29
C PHE A 250 -13.73 3.83 20.80
N LYS A 251 -14.38 2.75 21.21
CA LYS A 251 -14.29 2.18 22.55
C LYS A 251 -14.25 0.65 22.43
N PRO A 252 -13.29 -0.04 23.07
CA PRO A 252 -13.27 -1.49 23.06
C PRO A 252 -14.44 -2.06 23.86
N ASN A 253 -14.80 -3.32 23.59
CA ASN A 253 -16.00 -3.96 24.12
C ASN A 253 -15.93 -4.32 25.63
N SER A 254 -14.80 -4.07 26.28
CA SER A 254 -14.59 -4.21 27.72
C SER A 254 -13.74 -3.04 28.24
N PRO A 255 -14.06 -2.44 29.40
CA PRO A 255 -13.25 -1.35 29.99
C PRO A 255 -11.87 -1.82 30.45
N ASN A 256 -11.63 -3.13 30.52
CA ASN A 256 -10.32 -3.72 30.87
C ASN A 256 -9.37 -3.83 29.67
N LYS A 257 -9.81 -3.42 28.46
CA LYS A 257 -9.02 -3.47 27.22
C LYS A 257 -8.47 -2.08 26.86
N PRO A 258 -7.24 -1.97 26.33
CA PRO A 258 -6.70 -0.71 25.83
C PRO A 258 -7.39 -0.29 24.52
N VAL A 259 -7.46 1.02 24.27
CA VAL A 259 -7.99 1.58 23.01
C VAL A 259 -6.90 1.52 21.94
N LEU A 260 -7.07 0.67 20.92
CA LEU A 260 -6.12 0.45 19.82
C LEU A 260 -6.68 0.94 18.47
N TRP A 261 -5.82 1.55 17.66
CA TRP A 261 -6.06 1.94 16.26
C TRP A 261 -5.04 1.22 15.37
N THR A 262 -5.46 0.13 14.74
CA THR A 262 -4.62 -0.80 13.95
C THR A 262 -4.35 -0.32 12.52
N GLU A 263 -5.30 0.37 11.90
CA GLU A 263 -5.10 1.06 10.62
C GLU A 263 -5.61 2.50 10.67
N ASN A 264 -4.69 3.44 10.87
CA ASN A 264 -4.93 4.85 10.52
C ASN A 264 -4.60 5.01 9.05
N TRP A 265 -5.65 5.11 8.22
CA TRP A 265 -5.49 5.37 6.79
C TRP A 265 -4.92 6.78 6.58
N ASP A 266 -3.66 6.86 6.15
CA ASP A 266 -2.93 8.13 5.97
C ASP A 266 -2.92 8.65 4.52
N GLY A 267 -3.64 7.94 3.64
CA GLY A 267 -4.05 8.33 2.31
C GLY A 267 -5.03 7.27 1.79
N TRP A 268 -4.86 6.78 0.56
CA TRP A 268 -5.64 5.66 0.03
C TRP A 268 -4.91 4.97 -1.14
N TYR A 269 -5.34 3.76 -1.50
CA TYR A 269 -4.84 3.05 -2.68
C TYR A 269 -5.42 3.65 -3.98
N THR A 270 -4.81 3.34 -5.13
CA THR A 270 -5.27 3.80 -6.46
C THR A 270 -5.64 2.62 -7.37
N GLU A 271 -6.74 2.76 -8.12
CA GLU A 271 -7.16 1.84 -9.18
C GLU A 271 -6.86 2.40 -10.59
N TRP A 272 -6.65 1.52 -11.58
CA TRP A 272 -6.34 1.89 -12.97
C TRP A 272 -7.47 2.73 -13.59
N GLY A 273 -7.14 3.97 -13.96
CA GLY A 273 -8.10 4.94 -14.51
C GLY A 273 -8.68 5.91 -13.49
N GLU A 274 -8.30 5.84 -12.21
CA GLU A 274 -8.67 6.82 -11.19
C GLU A 274 -7.62 7.95 -11.05
N GLY A 275 -7.99 9.02 -10.34
CA GLY A 275 -7.08 10.10 -9.93
C GLY A 275 -6.46 9.82 -8.55
N LEU A 276 -5.22 10.27 -8.35
CA LEU A 276 -4.40 9.92 -7.18
C LEU A 276 -4.92 10.59 -5.89
N PRO A 277 -5.35 9.84 -4.86
CA PRO A 277 -5.79 10.39 -3.58
C PRO A 277 -4.61 10.90 -2.74
N HIS A 278 -4.86 11.93 -1.93
CA HIS A 278 -3.90 12.50 -0.97
C HIS A 278 -4.63 12.91 0.31
N ARG A 279 -4.03 12.70 1.49
CA ARG A 279 -4.57 13.16 2.79
C ARG A 279 -3.64 14.24 3.38
N PRO A 280 -4.16 15.48 3.59
CA PRO A 280 -3.41 16.54 4.26
C PRO A 280 -2.88 16.11 5.63
N VAL A 281 -1.63 16.48 5.94
CA VAL A 281 -1.00 16.05 7.19
C VAL A 281 -1.63 16.70 8.41
N GLU A 282 -2.23 17.89 8.26
CA GLU A 282 -2.89 18.61 9.35
C GLU A 282 -4.12 17.86 9.86
N ASP A 283 -4.88 17.24 8.95
CA ASP A 283 -6.02 16.38 9.27
C ASP A 283 -5.58 15.02 9.85
N LEU A 284 -4.54 14.42 9.29
CA LEU A 284 -3.95 13.19 9.82
C LEU A 284 -3.39 13.40 11.24
N ALA A 285 -2.68 14.51 11.46
CA ALA A 285 -2.17 14.92 12.76
C ALA A 285 -3.32 15.24 13.73
N PHE A 286 -4.39 15.91 13.28
CA PHE A 286 -5.61 16.13 14.05
C PHE A 286 -6.24 14.82 14.51
N ALA A 287 -6.39 13.85 13.62
CA ALA A 287 -6.98 12.56 13.93
C ALA A 287 -6.16 11.78 14.97
N VAL A 288 -4.83 11.71 14.81
CA VAL A 288 -3.92 11.08 15.78
C VAL A 288 -3.89 11.81 17.11
N ALA A 289 -3.82 13.14 17.11
CA ALA A 289 -3.84 13.93 18.34
C ALA A 289 -5.18 13.78 19.10
N ARG A 290 -6.32 13.76 18.39
CA ARG A 290 -7.64 13.49 19.01
C ARG A 290 -7.77 12.08 19.59
N PHE A 291 -7.15 11.09 18.95
CA PHE A 291 -7.12 9.72 19.46
C PHE A 291 -6.39 9.65 20.81
N PHE A 292 -5.14 10.13 20.90
CA PHE A 292 -4.40 10.19 22.17
C PHE A 292 -5.02 11.14 23.20
N GLN A 293 -5.66 12.22 22.77
CA GLN A 293 -6.46 13.11 23.62
C GLN A 293 -7.61 12.37 24.35
N ARG A 294 -8.21 11.35 23.72
CA ARG A 294 -9.46 10.69 24.18
C ARG A 294 -9.28 9.30 24.80
N GLY A 295 -8.04 8.92 25.14
CA GLY A 295 -7.70 7.62 25.77
C GLY A 295 -7.10 6.59 24.81
N GLY A 296 -6.81 6.98 23.56
CA GLY A 296 -6.05 6.19 22.61
C GLY A 296 -4.66 5.83 23.13
N SER A 297 -4.25 4.58 22.96
CA SER A 297 -3.01 4.02 23.56
C SER A 297 -2.04 3.39 22.56
N PHE A 298 -2.54 3.00 21.38
CA PHE A 298 -1.75 2.48 20.27
C PHE A 298 -2.35 3.00 18.95
N GLN A 299 -1.53 3.54 18.08
CA GLN A 299 -1.91 3.98 16.74
C GLN A 299 -0.85 3.50 15.75
N ASN A 300 -1.28 2.99 14.60
CA ASN A 300 -0.42 2.53 13.51
C ASN A 300 -0.85 3.18 12.18
N TYR A 301 0.13 3.64 11.39
CA TYR A 301 -0.08 4.25 10.09
C TYR A 301 -0.21 3.18 9.00
N TYR A 302 -1.38 3.11 8.38
CA TYR A 302 -1.61 2.32 7.16
C TYR A 302 -1.66 3.33 5.99
N MET A 303 -0.55 3.64 5.31
CA MET A 303 0.76 2.97 5.32
C MET A 303 1.89 3.95 5.66
N TYR A 304 2.72 3.66 6.68
CA TYR A 304 3.94 4.45 6.93
C TYR A 304 4.92 4.44 5.73
N PHE A 305 4.99 3.30 5.03
CA PHE A 305 5.63 3.10 3.73
C PHE A 305 4.80 2.08 2.96
N GLY A 306 4.27 2.45 1.79
CA GLY A 306 3.42 1.57 0.99
C GLY A 306 4.18 0.77 -0.09
N GLY A 307 5.14 1.39 -0.78
CA GLY A 307 6.00 0.72 -1.77
C GLY A 307 5.31 0.43 -3.11
N THR A 308 5.58 -0.76 -3.68
CA THR A 308 5.22 -1.15 -5.06
C THR A 308 4.69 -2.59 -5.10
N ASN A 309 3.57 -2.80 -5.81
CA ASN A 309 2.99 -4.11 -6.16
C ASN A 309 3.82 -4.80 -7.27
N PHE A 310 5.04 -5.26 -6.94
CA PHE A 310 5.90 -5.97 -7.88
C PHE A 310 5.29 -7.28 -8.39
N GLY A 311 5.75 -7.77 -9.54
CA GLY A 311 5.23 -9.02 -10.11
C GLY A 311 3.82 -8.90 -10.73
N ARG A 312 3.13 -10.03 -10.82
CA ARG A 312 1.69 -10.08 -11.19
C ARG A 312 0.80 -10.66 -10.08
N THR A 313 1.39 -11.35 -9.11
CA THR A 313 0.74 -11.95 -7.93
C THR A 313 0.58 -10.97 -6.77
N SER A 314 0.73 -9.66 -7.01
CA SER A 314 0.63 -8.62 -5.99
C SER A 314 -0.44 -7.58 -6.35
N GLY A 315 -1.02 -6.96 -5.32
CA GLY A 315 -2.10 -5.98 -5.44
C GLY A 315 -3.50 -6.59 -5.57
N GLY A 316 -4.50 -5.80 -5.18
CA GLY A 316 -5.92 -6.13 -5.35
C GLY A 316 -6.40 -6.03 -6.81
N PRO A 317 -7.70 -6.28 -7.06
CA PRO A 317 -8.26 -6.17 -8.40
C PRO A 317 -8.24 -4.72 -8.86
N PHE A 318 -7.77 -4.48 -10.09
CA PHE A 318 -7.59 -3.15 -10.69
C PHE A 318 -6.61 -2.21 -9.98
N TYR A 319 -5.88 -2.64 -8.94
CA TYR A 319 -4.89 -1.77 -8.29
C TYR A 319 -3.73 -1.46 -9.25
N ILE A 320 -3.19 -0.24 -9.15
CA ILE A 320 -1.99 0.14 -9.91
C ILE A 320 -0.72 -0.50 -9.32
N THR A 321 0.37 -0.47 -10.08
CA THR A 321 1.64 -1.06 -9.64
C THR A 321 2.28 -0.26 -8.51
N SER A 322 2.09 1.06 -8.48
CA SER A 322 2.41 1.86 -7.29
C SER A 322 1.47 1.54 -6.12
N TYR A 323 2.02 1.32 -4.93
CA TYR A 323 1.26 1.31 -3.66
C TYR A 323 1.70 2.48 -2.77
N ASP A 324 2.08 3.62 -3.37
CA ASP A 324 2.55 4.83 -2.70
C ASP A 324 1.68 5.29 -1.52
N TYR A 325 0.35 5.06 -1.61
CA TYR A 325 -0.66 5.33 -0.59
C TYR A 325 -0.72 6.79 -0.07
N ASP A 326 0.04 7.72 -0.66
CA ASP A 326 0.37 9.03 -0.07
C ASP A 326 1.11 8.93 1.29
N ALA A 327 1.83 7.84 1.50
CA ALA A 327 2.54 7.47 2.72
C ALA A 327 3.62 8.49 3.18
N PRO A 328 3.91 8.60 4.50
CA PRO A 328 5.02 9.38 5.05
C PRO A 328 6.40 9.07 4.43
N LEU A 329 6.63 7.84 4.00
CA LEU A 329 7.69 7.48 3.05
C LEU A 329 7.04 7.15 1.71
N ASP A 330 7.43 7.84 0.63
CA ASP A 330 6.88 7.58 -0.71
C ASP A 330 7.25 6.18 -1.24
N GLU A 331 6.64 5.74 -2.34
CA GLU A 331 6.90 4.44 -3.00
C GLU A 331 8.40 4.07 -3.14
N TYR A 332 9.25 5.08 -3.24
CA TYR A 332 10.69 4.98 -3.52
C TYR A 332 11.54 5.08 -2.24
N GLY A 333 10.90 5.17 -1.06
CA GLY A 333 11.54 5.28 0.25
C GLY A 333 11.97 6.70 0.64
N LEU A 334 11.60 7.73 -0.13
CA LEU A 334 11.97 9.11 0.18
C LEU A 334 10.98 9.72 1.19
N LEU A 335 11.49 10.54 2.12
CA LEU A 335 10.64 11.27 3.09
C LEU A 335 9.62 12.15 2.34
N ARG A 336 8.32 11.94 2.57
CA ARG A 336 7.25 12.80 2.03
C ARG A 336 7.10 14.04 2.92
N GLU A 337 7.88 15.07 2.65
CA GLU A 337 7.85 16.31 3.41
C GLU A 337 6.83 17.30 2.83
N PRO A 338 5.89 17.86 3.63
CA PRO A 338 5.95 17.99 5.10
C PRO A 338 5.26 16.88 5.91
N LYS A 339 4.66 15.85 5.28
CA LYS A 339 3.91 14.81 6.00
C LYS A 339 4.77 14.10 7.04
N TRP A 340 5.96 13.64 6.66
CA TRP A 340 6.88 12.94 7.56
C TRP A 340 7.31 13.80 8.75
N GLY A 341 7.82 15.01 8.49
CA GLY A 341 8.36 15.92 9.49
C GLY A 341 7.32 16.41 10.49
N HIS A 342 6.10 16.73 10.03
CA HIS A 342 5.02 17.20 10.91
C HIS A 342 4.49 16.09 11.84
N LEU A 343 4.39 14.85 11.33
CA LEU A 343 4.07 13.69 12.16
C LEU A 343 5.19 13.37 13.16
N LYS A 344 6.46 13.50 12.76
CA LYS A 344 7.62 13.31 13.64
C LYS A 344 7.65 14.32 14.80
N GLU A 345 7.27 15.58 14.58
CA GLU A 345 7.08 16.57 15.66
C GLU A 345 5.85 16.25 16.54
N LEU A 346 4.73 15.77 15.97
CA LEU A 346 3.59 15.28 16.75
C LEU A 346 3.98 14.10 17.65
N HIS A 347 4.77 13.14 17.15
CA HIS A 347 5.25 12.00 17.95
C HIS A 347 6.16 12.46 19.09
N ALA A 348 7.04 13.44 18.85
CA ALA A 348 7.84 14.06 19.90
C ALA A 348 6.96 14.73 20.97
N ALA A 349 5.88 15.43 20.57
CA ALA A 349 4.95 16.07 21.49
C ALA A 349 4.18 15.02 22.34
N ILE A 350 3.70 13.94 21.72
CA ILE A 350 3.07 12.81 22.42
C ILE A 350 4.06 12.14 23.39
N LYS A 351 5.34 12.00 23.02
CA LYS A 351 6.38 11.46 23.92
C LYS A 351 6.73 12.37 25.10
N LEU A 352 6.57 13.69 25.00
CA LEU A 352 6.61 14.58 26.17
C LEU A 352 5.38 14.38 27.09
N CYS A 353 4.22 14.04 26.52
CA CYS A 353 3.00 13.72 27.27
C CYS A 353 3.01 12.32 27.90
N GLU A 354 3.82 11.38 27.39
CA GLU A 354 3.77 9.93 27.72
C GLU A 354 3.74 9.62 29.24
N PRO A 355 4.52 10.25 30.13
CA PRO A 355 4.43 9.99 31.58
C PRO A 355 3.13 10.44 32.24
N ALA A 356 2.37 11.37 31.63
CA ALA A 356 1.03 11.74 32.08
C ALA A 356 -0.04 10.79 31.51
N LEU A 357 0.09 10.45 30.22
CA LEU A 357 -0.79 9.51 29.50
C LEU A 357 -0.80 8.12 30.15
N THR A 358 0.38 7.61 30.53
CA THR A 358 0.56 6.26 31.10
C THR A 358 0.30 6.17 32.60
N ALA A 359 0.13 7.31 33.30
CA ALA A 359 -0.04 7.37 34.76
C ALA A 359 -1.39 7.98 35.19
N THR A 360 -2.38 7.99 34.30
CA THR A 360 -3.75 8.47 34.57
C THR A 360 -4.76 7.57 33.85
N ASP A 361 -5.66 6.91 34.59
CA ASP A 361 -6.57 5.88 34.02
C ASP A 361 -7.53 6.43 32.95
N SER A 362 -7.89 7.71 33.04
CA SER A 362 -8.69 8.41 32.01
C SER A 362 -8.49 9.93 32.08
N PRO A 363 -8.58 10.65 30.96
CA PRO A 363 -8.46 12.11 30.94
C PRO A 363 -9.73 12.79 31.47
N LYS A 364 -9.54 13.93 32.15
CA LYS A 364 -10.64 14.80 32.59
C LYS A 364 -11.14 15.65 31.42
N TYR A 365 -12.40 15.46 31.05
CA TYR A 365 -13.08 16.24 30.00
C TYR A 365 -13.45 17.65 30.48
N ILE A 366 -13.22 18.64 29.63
CA ILE A 366 -13.57 20.06 29.83
C ILE A 366 -14.22 20.60 28.56
N ASN A 367 -15.27 21.42 28.71
CA ASN A 367 -15.99 22.07 27.62
C ASN A 367 -16.22 23.56 27.97
N TRP A 368 -16.16 24.46 26.97
CA TRP A 368 -16.31 25.91 27.16
C TRP A 368 -17.71 26.45 26.80
N GLY A 369 -18.75 25.62 26.85
CA GLY A 369 -20.13 25.96 26.48
C GLY A 369 -20.42 25.82 24.98
N SER A 370 -19.54 25.16 24.23
CA SER A 370 -19.63 24.94 22.79
C SER A 370 -19.37 23.46 22.48
N TRP A 371 -20.13 22.88 21.55
CA TRP A 371 -19.89 21.49 21.11
C TRP A 371 -18.59 21.34 20.31
N ALA A 372 -18.08 22.44 19.74
CA ALA A 372 -16.96 22.44 18.83
C ALA A 372 -15.59 22.70 19.50
N GLN A 373 -15.54 23.00 20.81
CA GLN A 373 -14.27 23.19 21.53
C GLN A 373 -14.26 22.37 22.83
N GLU A 374 -13.25 21.50 22.95
CA GLU A 374 -13.09 20.58 24.08
C GLU A 374 -11.63 20.50 24.54
N ALA A 375 -11.42 20.18 25.81
CA ALA A 375 -10.11 19.84 26.34
C ALA A 375 -10.16 18.52 27.11
N HIS A 376 -9.05 17.79 27.06
CA HIS A 376 -8.83 16.57 27.82
C HIS A 376 -7.53 16.71 28.60
N VAL A 377 -7.57 16.44 29.91
CA VAL A 377 -6.43 16.64 30.81
C VAL A 377 -6.08 15.33 31.52
N TYR A 378 -4.89 14.82 31.24
CA TYR A 378 -4.26 13.72 31.97
C TYR A 378 -3.47 14.34 33.12
N GLU A 379 -3.89 14.14 34.37
CA GLU A 379 -3.18 14.71 35.52
C GLU A 379 -3.23 13.82 36.76
N ASN A 380 -2.09 13.78 37.46
CA ASN A 380 -1.95 13.19 38.79
C ASN A 380 -1.07 14.10 39.67
N GLN A 381 -0.47 13.59 40.75
CA GLN A 381 0.34 14.39 41.68
C GLN A 381 1.70 14.85 41.12
N SER A 382 2.18 14.26 40.03
CA SER A 382 3.53 14.49 39.48
C SER A 382 3.54 14.93 38.02
N TRP A 383 2.51 14.57 37.25
CA TRP A 383 2.44 14.83 35.82
C TRP A 383 1.13 15.51 35.43
N CYS A 384 1.19 16.38 34.42
CA CYS A 384 0.02 16.97 33.78
C CYS A 384 0.28 17.13 32.28
N ALA A 385 -0.58 16.57 31.43
CA ALA A 385 -0.63 16.87 30.00
C ALA A 385 -2.05 17.23 29.57
N ALA A 386 -2.20 18.22 28.71
CA ALA A 386 -3.50 18.67 28.19
C ALA A 386 -3.51 18.73 26.66
N PHE A 387 -4.65 18.38 26.09
CA PHE A 387 -4.94 18.47 24.65
C PHE A 387 -6.15 19.39 24.50
N LEU A 388 -6.01 20.47 23.73
CA LEU A 388 -7.05 21.48 23.50
C LEU A 388 -7.48 21.40 22.02
N ALA A 389 -8.70 20.95 21.75
CA ALA A 389 -9.20 20.74 20.40
C ALA A 389 -10.23 21.79 19.97
N ASN A 390 -10.16 22.16 18.70
CA ASN A 390 -11.18 22.89 17.97
C ASN A 390 -11.65 22.06 16.78
N ILE A 391 -12.94 21.73 16.77
CA ILE A 391 -13.64 20.86 15.82
C ILE A 391 -14.44 21.72 14.81
N ASP A 392 -14.50 23.05 14.99
CA ASP A 392 -15.07 23.95 13.98
C ASP A 392 -14.20 23.90 12.71
N GLU A 393 -14.80 23.56 11.57
CA GLU A 393 -14.11 23.37 10.30
C GLU A 393 -13.71 24.69 9.62
N HIS A 394 -14.12 25.84 10.16
CA HIS A 394 -14.04 27.15 9.49
C HIS A 394 -13.46 28.28 10.35
N LYS A 395 -13.54 28.20 11.69
CA LYS A 395 -13.21 29.31 12.59
C LYS A 395 -12.08 29.00 13.55
N THR A 396 -11.08 29.89 13.56
CA THR A 396 -10.14 30.02 14.68
C THR A 396 -10.87 30.53 15.92
N VAL A 397 -10.66 29.90 17.07
CA VAL A 397 -11.29 30.26 18.34
C VAL A 397 -10.22 30.51 19.41
N THR A 398 -10.45 31.45 20.32
CA THR A 398 -9.61 31.64 21.51
C THR A 398 -10.32 31.09 22.74
N VAL A 399 -9.68 30.16 23.46
CA VAL A 399 -10.22 29.53 24.68
C VAL A 399 -9.38 29.91 25.91
N SER A 400 -9.99 29.94 27.09
CA SER A 400 -9.28 30.18 28.36
C SER A 400 -9.11 28.86 29.13
N PHE A 401 -7.86 28.50 29.41
CA PHE A 401 -7.50 27.28 30.15
C PHE A 401 -6.45 27.61 31.21
N ARG A 402 -6.69 27.21 32.47
CA ARG A 402 -5.79 27.49 33.62
C ARG A 402 -5.36 28.96 33.75
N GLY A 403 -6.22 29.90 33.36
CA GLY A 403 -5.96 31.34 33.42
C GLY A 403 -5.13 31.90 32.24
N GLN A 404 -4.85 31.10 31.21
CA GLN A 404 -4.16 31.54 29.99
C GLN A 404 -5.06 31.38 28.76
N SER A 405 -4.84 32.22 27.76
CA SER A 405 -5.60 32.24 26.50
C SER A 405 -4.86 31.49 25.40
N TYR A 406 -5.53 30.52 24.76
CA TYR A 406 -4.97 29.71 23.69
C TYR A 406 -5.78 29.91 22.40
N VAL A 407 -5.08 30.22 21.32
CA VAL A 407 -5.67 30.35 19.97
C VAL A 407 -5.62 28.99 19.29
N LEU A 408 -6.78 28.46 18.90
CA LEU A 408 -6.94 27.17 18.24
C LEU A 408 -7.42 27.41 16.80
N PRO A 409 -6.61 27.11 15.76
CA PRO A 409 -7.05 27.09 14.36
C PRO A 409 -8.27 26.17 14.14
N PRO A 410 -8.99 26.29 13.01
CA PRO A 410 -10.03 25.33 12.62
C PRO A 410 -9.48 23.90 12.60
N TRP A 411 -10.31 22.91 12.91
CA TRP A 411 -9.99 21.47 12.80
C TRP A 411 -8.58 21.12 13.32
N SER A 412 -8.26 21.54 14.55
CA SER A 412 -6.91 21.43 15.11
C SER A 412 -6.89 20.98 16.58
N VAL A 413 -5.78 20.37 17.00
CA VAL A 413 -5.47 20.07 18.41
C VAL A 413 -4.15 20.72 18.80
N SER A 414 -4.13 21.46 19.90
CA SER A 414 -2.92 21.96 20.56
C SER A 414 -2.50 21.02 21.69
N VAL A 415 -1.22 20.64 21.73
CA VAL A 415 -0.65 19.68 22.69
C VAL A 415 0.21 20.42 23.74
N LEU A 416 -0.12 20.25 25.02
CA LEU A 416 0.50 20.91 26.17
C LEU A 416 1.04 19.86 27.16
N PRO A 417 2.31 19.41 27.05
CA PRO A 417 2.83 18.28 27.82
C PRO A 417 3.16 18.58 29.30
N ASP A 418 2.89 19.82 29.74
CA ASP A 418 2.93 20.32 31.12
C ASP A 418 1.62 21.03 31.53
N CYS A 419 0.56 20.90 30.74
CA CYS A 419 -0.71 21.64 30.86
C CYS A 419 -0.58 23.19 30.79
N LYS A 420 0.52 23.74 30.26
CA LYS A 420 0.78 25.18 30.25
C LYS A 420 1.32 25.68 28.90
N ASN A 421 2.34 25.04 28.35
CA ASN A 421 3.02 25.48 27.15
C ASN A 421 2.57 24.64 25.95
N VAL A 422 2.09 25.28 24.88
CA VAL A 422 1.82 24.56 23.62
C VAL A 422 3.15 24.30 22.92
N VAL A 423 3.50 23.03 22.72
CA VAL A 423 4.70 22.63 21.98
C VAL A 423 4.39 22.31 20.52
N PHE A 424 3.14 21.98 20.21
CA PHE A 424 2.69 21.55 18.89
C PHE A 424 1.20 21.89 18.69
N ASN A 425 0.81 22.25 17.47
CA ASN A 425 -0.59 22.28 17.03
C ASN A 425 -0.71 21.62 15.66
N THR A 426 -1.73 20.78 15.47
CA THR A 426 -1.85 19.93 14.29
C THR A 426 -2.05 20.70 12.98
N ALA A 427 -2.55 21.94 13.02
CA ALA A 427 -2.76 22.80 11.85
C ALA A 427 -1.64 23.85 11.65
N LYS A 428 -0.54 23.78 12.42
CA LYS A 428 0.65 24.64 12.27
C LYS A 428 1.83 23.82 11.75
N VAL A 429 1.90 23.64 10.43
CA VAL A 429 2.99 22.91 9.78
C VAL A 429 4.25 23.78 9.71
N THR A 430 5.23 23.47 10.56
CA THR A 430 6.56 24.11 10.55
C THR A 430 7.63 23.24 9.88
N ALA A 431 7.31 21.99 9.55
CA ALA A 431 8.16 21.11 8.76
C ALA A 431 8.38 21.66 7.34
N GLN A 432 9.53 21.36 6.75
CA GLN A 432 9.81 21.72 5.36
C GLN A 432 8.87 20.98 4.39
N THR A 433 8.67 21.52 3.19
CA THR A 433 8.06 20.83 2.05
C THR A 433 9.16 20.41 1.07
N SER A 434 9.10 19.19 0.53
CA SER A 434 10.02 18.73 -0.52
C SER A 434 9.29 18.49 -1.83
N ILE A 435 9.79 19.04 -2.93
CA ILE A 435 9.33 18.69 -4.27
C ILE A 435 10.26 17.62 -4.85
N LYS A 436 9.68 16.49 -5.25
CA LYS A 436 10.41 15.41 -5.92
C LYS A 436 10.53 15.75 -7.41
N SER A 437 11.74 15.82 -7.94
CA SER A 437 11.98 15.83 -9.38
C SER A 437 12.07 14.40 -9.92
N VAL A 438 11.81 14.26 -11.22
CA VAL A 438 12.18 13.10 -12.02
C VAL A 438 13.12 13.63 -13.10
N GLU A 439 14.34 13.10 -13.14
CA GLU A 439 15.39 13.58 -14.05
C GLU A 439 15.84 12.46 -15.00
N LEU A 440 16.20 12.83 -16.23
CA LEU A 440 16.96 11.95 -17.12
C LEU A 440 18.29 11.64 -16.42
N ALA A 441 18.49 10.36 -16.09
CA ALA A 441 19.65 9.95 -15.34
C ALA A 441 20.88 9.83 -16.24
N LEU A 442 22.08 10.06 -15.67
CA LEU A 442 23.35 9.97 -16.38
C LEU A 442 24.05 8.62 -16.08
N PRO A 443 24.81 8.05 -17.03
CA PRO A 443 25.55 6.80 -16.83
C PRO A 443 26.66 6.93 -15.77
N MET A 444 26.94 5.83 -15.08
CA MET A 444 28.14 5.70 -14.26
C MET A 444 29.40 5.75 -15.15
N ALA A 445 30.21 6.79 -15.00
CA ALA A 445 31.45 6.93 -15.76
C ALA A 445 32.52 5.94 -15.25
N PRO A 446 33.04 5.02 -16.08
CA PRO A 446 34.19 4.20 -15.70
C PRO A 446 35.44 5.09 -15.58
N GLY A 447 36.24 4.89 -14.54
CA GLY A 447 37.38 5.74 -14.21
C GLY A 447 38.50 5.68 -15.26
N ILE A 448 38.51 6.63 -16.21
CA ILE A 448 39.55 6.77 -17.25
C ILE A 448 40.15 8.19 -17.21
N SER A 449 41.44 8.26 -16.89
CA SER A 449 42.20 9.51 -16.82
C SER A 449 42.86 9.88 -18.15
N SER A 450 42.18 10.66 -19.01
CA SER A 450 42.83 11.55 -19.99
C SER A 450 41.80 12.48 -20.67
N PRO A 451 42.05 13.80 -20.77
CA PRO A 451 41.19 14.70 -21.53
C PRO A 451 41.49 14.61 -23.04
N ARG A 452 40.51 14.17 -23.84
CA ARG A 452 40.42 14.51 -25.27
C ARG A 452 38.98 14.87 -25.63
N GLN A 453 38.82 15.98 -26.33
CA GLN A 453 37.52 16.49 -26.75
C GLN A 453 36.99 15.69 -27.94
N SER A 454 35.82 15.10 -27.76
CA SER A 454 34.88 14.77 -28.84
C SER A 454 33.49 15.12 -28.32
N VAL A 455 32.68 15.83 -29.11
CA VAL A 455 31.31 16.15 -28.74
C VAL A 455 30.51 14.84 -28.75
N ALA A 456 30.16 14.36 -27.55
CA ALA A 456 29.18 13.30 -27.38
C ALA A 456 27.79 13.91 -27.25
N GLU A 457 26.79 13.22 -27.80
CA GLU A 457 25.38 13.56 -27.60
C GLU A 457 25.00 13.39 -26.12
N GLU A 458 23.94 14.07 -25.66
CA GLU A 458 23.50 13.98 -24.27
C GLU A 458 23.15 12.52 -23.92
N GLY A 459 23.92 11.94 -22.99
CA GLY A 459 24.08 10.49 -22.88
C GLY A 459 22.85 9.75 -22.39
N SER A 460 21.99 9.31 -23.32
CA SER A 460 20.92 8.35 -23.06
C SER A 460 21.46 7.08 -22.40
N LEU A 461 20.96 6.76 -21.20
CA LEU A 461 21.19 5.46 -20.56
C LEU A 461 20.64 4.29 -21.37
N MET A 462 19.59 4.53 -22.16
CA MET A 462 18.93 3.54 -22.99
C MET A 462 19.71 3.34 -24.28
N SER A 463 19.99 2.09 -24.65
CA SER A 463 20.43 1.77 -25.99
C SER A 463 19.35 2.16 -27.00
N GLY A 464 19.71 2.99 -27.99
CA GLY A 464 18.79 3.43 -29.05
C GLY A 464 18.33 2.30 -29.98
N SER A 465 18.96 1.12 -29.91
CA SER A 465 18.49 -0.09 -30.59
C SER A 465 17.50 -0.88 -29.74
N TRP A 466 16.33 -1.20 -30.30
CA TRP A 466 15.36 -2.11 -29.70
C TRP A 466 15.28 -3.42 -30.47
N LEU A 467 15.09 -4.51 -29.74
CA LEU A 467 14.76 -5.83 -30.26
C LEU A 467 13.26 -6.08 -30.12
N VAL A 468 12.67 -6.81 -31.08
CA VAL A 468 11.24 -7.10 -31.15
C VAL A 468 10.96 -8.57 -31.53
N VAL A 469 9.98 -9.16 -30.84
CA VAL A 469 9.34 -10.46 -31.14
C VAL A 469 7.83 -10.27 -31.08
N LYS A 470 7.09 -10.80 -32.06
CA LYS A 470 5.62 -10.72 -32.06
C LYS A 470 5.01 -11.90 -31.30
N GLU A 471 4.07 -11.62 -30.40
CA GLU A 471 3.33 -12.64 -29.66
C GLU A 471 2.23 -13.26 -30.57
N PRO A 472 2.20 -14.59 -30.76
CA PRO A 472 1.22 -15.23 -31.64
C PRO A 472 -0.17 -15.29 -31.00
N ILE A 473 -1.13 -14.60 -31.61
CA ILE A 473 -2.56 -14.63 -31.26
C ILE A 473 -3.30 -15.92 -31.69
N THR A 474 -2.55 -16.99 -31.98
CA THR A 474 -3.03 -18.30 -32.40
C THR A 474 -2.77 -19.35 -31.32
N ILE A 475 -3.25 -20.57 -31.52
CA ILE A 475 -2.77 -21.71 -30.73
C ILE A 475 -1.26 -21.87 -31.03
N TRP A 476 -0.45 -21.95 -29.97
CA TRP A 476 1.01 -22.12 -30.00
C TRP A 476 1.52 -23.15 -28.99
N SER A 477 0.71 -23.50 -27.98
CA SER A 477 1.08 -24.44 -26.91
C SER A 477 0.60 -25.85 -27.22
N GLU A 478 1.46 -26.85 -27.07
CA GLU A 478 1.07 -28.26 -27.13
C GLU A 478 0.17 -28.66 -25.95
N ASN A 479 0.20 -27.90 -24.84
CA ASN A 479 -0.64 -28.10 -23.66
C ASN A 479 -2.05 -27.45 -23.80
N ASN A 480 -2.45 -27.04 -25.01
CA ASN A 480 -3.82 -26.62 -25.26
C ASN A 480 -4.79 -27.81 -25.15
N PHE A 481 -6.05 -27.57 -24.80
CA PHE A 481 -7.06 -28.63 -24.73
C PHE A 481 -8.43 -28.13 -25.17
N THR A 482 -9.22 -29.02 -25.79
CA THR A 482 -10.59 -28.72 -26.24
C THR A 482 -11.61 -29.31 -25.27
N THR A 483 -12.62 -28.54 -24.91
CA THR A 483 -13.81 -29.01 -24.16
C THR A 483 -15.09 -28.45 -24.78
N LYS A 484 -16.26 -28.93 -24.32
CA LYS A 484 -17.55 -28.36 -24.68
C LYS A 484 -17.89 -27.23 -23.71
N GLY A 485 -18.07 -26.02 -24.25
CA GLY A 485 -18.38 -24.80 -23.51
C GLY A 485 -17.15 -24.02 -23.03
N ILE A 486 -17.42 -22.83 -22.51
CA ILE A 486 -16.43 -21.87 -22.03
C ILE A 486 -16.20 -22.14 -20.53
N LEU A 487 -14.94 -22.41 -20.13
CA LEU A 487 -14.56 -22.62 -18.74
C LEU A 487 -14.33 -21.30 -17.98
N GLU A 488 -14.40 -21.36 -16.65
CA GLU A 488 -14.04 -20.26 -15.75
C GLU A 488 -12.51 -20.06 -15.73
N HIS A 489 -12.06 -18.80 -15.68
CA HIS A 489 -10.66 -18.45 -15.93
C HIS A 489 -9.70 -19.07 -14.92
N LEU A 490 -9.93 -18.85 -13.62
CA LEU A 490 -9.01 -19.32 -12.57
C LEU A 490 -9.00 -20.85 -12.49
N ASN A 491 -10.08 -21.53 -12.87
CA ASN A 491 -10.12 -22.99 -12.92
C ASN A 491 -9.12 -23.55 -13.94
N VAL A 492 -8.85 -22.82 -15.03
CA VAL A 492 -7.92 -23.22 -16.08
C VAL A 492 -6.51 -22.67 -15.86
N THR A 493 -6.35 -21.38 -15.54
CA THR A 493 -5.00 -20.79 -15.38
C THR A 493 -4.35 -21.11 -14.05
N LYS A 494 -5.12 -21.40 -13.00
CA LYS A 494 -4.64 -21.49 -11.60
C LYS A 494 -3.80 -20.26 -11.17
N ASP A 495 -4.11 -19.09 -11.77
CA ASP A 495 -3.35 -17.83 -11.63
C ASP A 495 -1.86 -17.89 -12.07
N GLN A 496 -1.47 -18.88 -12.90
CA GLN A 496 -0.10 -18.97 -13.43
C GLN A 496 0.24 -17.89 -14.46
N SER A 497 -0.78 -17.28 -15.07
CA SER A 497 -0.67 -16.10 -15.94
C SER A 497 -1.94 -15.27 -15.82
N ASP A 498 -1.83 -13.98 -16.16
CA ASP A 498 -2.95 -13.07 -16.34
C ASP A 498 -3.87 -13.46 -17.50
N TYR A 499 -3.37 -14.24 -18.47
CA TYR A 499 -3.98 -14.40 -19.79
C TYR A 499 -4.55 -15.81 -20.00
N LEU A 500 -5.76 -15.88 -20.58
CA LEU A 500 -6.37 -17.14 -21.03
C LEU A 500 -7.07 -16.96 -22.38
N TRP A 501 -6.61 -17.72 -23.36
CA TRP A 501 -7.17 -17.75 -24.71
C TRP A 501 -8.23 -18.83 -24.86
N TYR A 502 -9.26 -18.51 -25.64
CA TYR A 502 -10.39 -19.37 -25.97
C TYR A 502 -10.59 -19.30 -27.49
N PHE A 503 -10.46 -20.43 -28.19
CA PHE A 503 -10.60 -20.53 -29.64
C PHE A 503 -11.82 -21.37 -30.02
N THR A 504 -12.67 -20.89 -30.93
CA THR A 504 -13.70 -21.70 -31.59
C THR A 504 -13.87 -21.29 -33.06
N ARG A 505 -14.67 -22.04 -33.81
CA ARG A 505 -15.01 -21.75 -35.21
C ARG A 505 -16.50 -21.66 -35.42
N LEU A 506 -16.92 -20.65 -36.16
CA LEU A 506 -18.32 -20.41 -36.53
C LEU A 506 -18.46 -20.48 -38.04
N TYR A 507 -19.39 -21.30 -38.53
CA TYR A 507 -19.74 -21.34 -39.95
C TYR A 507 -20.83 -20.32 -40.28
N VAL A 508 -20.71 -19.66 -41.43
CA VAL A 508 -21.65 -18.66 -41.94
C VAL A 508 -22.10 -19.08 -43.34
N SER A 509 -23.40 -19.17 -43.56
CA SER A 509 -23.98 -19.54 -44.86
C SER A 509 -24.10 -18.33 -45.82
N ASP A 510 -24.39 -18.60 -47.10
CA ASP A 510 -24.81 -17.55 -48.04
C ASP A 510 -26.12 -16.88 -47.59
N ASP A 511 -27.06 -17.68 -47.07
CA ASP A 511 -28.36 -17.24 -46.56
C ASP A 511 -28.23 -16.25 -45.39
N ASP A 512 -27.26 -16.43 -44.49
CA ASP A 512 -26.99 -15.50 -43.39
C ASP A 512 -26.48 -14.15 -43.91
N VAL A 513 -25.54 -14.18 -44.86
CA VAL A 513 -24.97 -12.96 -45.47
C VAL A 513 -26.03 -12.19 -46.25
N ALA A 514 -26.91 -12.90 -46.98
CA ALA A 514 -28.06 -12.31 -47.64
C ALA A 514 -29.03 -11.68 -46.63
N PHE A 515 -29.39 -12.43 -45.57
CA PHE A 515 -30.28 -11.96 -44.50
C PHE A 515 -29.75 -10.67 -43.82
N TRP A 516 -28.44 -10.60 -43.53
CA TRP A 516 -27.81 -9.39 -42.97
C TRP A 516 -27.91 -8.19 -43.90
N ALA A 517 -27.68 -8.37 -45.20
CA ALA A 517 -27.76 -7.31 -46.20
C ALA A 517 -29.20 -6.82 -46.41
N GLU A 518 -30.17 -7.74 -46.51
CA GLU A 518 -31.59 -7.43 -46.72
C GLU A 518 -32.22 -6.72 -45.51
N ASN A 519 -31.89 -7.16 -44.29
CA ASN A 519 -32.52 -6.70 -43.05
C ASN A 519 -31.69 -5.67 -42.28
N GLN A 520 -30.54 -5.25 -42.84
CA GLN A 520 -29.57 -4.32 -42.21
C GLN A 520 -29.07 -4.77 -40.83
N VAL A 521 -29.06 -6.09 -40.59
CA VAL A 521 -28.65 -6.70 -39.32
C VAL A 521 -27.13 -6.75 -39.26
N THR A 522 -26.55 -6.22 -38.17
CA THR A 522 -25.13 -6.41 -37.84
C THR A 522 -25.00 -7.49 -36.77
N PRO A 523 -24.31 -8.62 -37.04
CA PRO A 523 -24.08 -9.64 -36.03
C PRO A 523 -23.30 -9.12 -34.82
N ALA A 524 -23.61 -9.60 -33.62
CA ALA A 524 -22.93 -9.18 -32.40
C ALA A 524 -22.68 -10.35 -31.44
N ILE A 525 -21.46 -10.44 -30.91
CA ILE A 525 -21.15 -11.34 -29.78
C ILE A 525 -21.66 -10.66 -28.51
N THR A 526 -22.56 -11.34 -27.81
CA THR A 526 -23.11 -10.90 -26.53
C THR A 526 -22.74 -11.89 -25.43
N ILE A 527 -22.30 -11.37 -24.29
CA ILE A 527 -21.81 -12.13 -23.13
C ILE A 527 -22.51 -11.55 -21.92
N ASP A 528 -23.23 -12.38 -21.16
CA ASP A 528 -24.06 -11.89 -20.05
C ASP A 528 -23.26 -11.20 -18.94
N SER A 529 -22.08 -11.70 -18.59
CA SER A 529 -21.18 -11.08 -17.61
C SER A 529 -19.73 -11.56 -17.79
N MET A 530 -18.76 -10.65 -17.67
CA MET A 530 -17.33 -11.00 -17.65
C MET A 530 -16.47 -10.08 -16.75
N ARG A 531 -15.30 -10.56 -16.32
CA ARG A 531 -14.21 -9.77 -15.72
C ARG A 531 -12.82 -10.34 -16.06
N ASP A 532 -11.73 -9.58 -16.00
CA ASP A 532 -11.61 -8.13 -15.78
C ASP A 532 -11.47 -7.36 -17.09
N VAL A 533 -10.71 -7.95 -18.03
CA VAL A 533 -10.52 -7.46 -19.39
C VAL A 533 -10.89 -8.57 -20.36
N LEU A 534 -11.58 -8.19 -21.44
CA LEU A 534 -11.89 -9.05 -22.58
C LEU A 534 -11.37 -8.41 -23.86
N ARG A 535 -10.74 -9.22 -24.70
CA ARG A 535 -10.47 -8.89 -26.11
C ARG A 535 -11.12 -9.92 -27.02
N ILE A 536 -11.72 -9.44 -28.11
CA ILE A 536 -12.46 -10.25 -29.09
C ILE A 536 -11.77 -10.11 -30.44
N PHE A 537 -11.25 -11.21 -30.97
CA PHE A 537 -10.66 -11.26 -32.31
C PHE A 537 -11.53 -12.12 -33.23
N ILE A 538 -11.67 -11.68 -34.47
CA ILE A 538 -12.37 -12.38 -35.54
C ILE A 538 -11.41 -12.52 -36.72
N ASN A 539 -11.15 -13.74 -37.18
CA ASN A 539 -10.22 -14.04 -38.27
C ASN A 539 -8.82 -13.39 -38.06
N GLY A 540 -8.35 -13.35 -36.81
CA GLY A 540 -7.09 -12.72 -36.40
C GLY A 540 -7.14 -11.19 -36.20
N GLN A 541 -8.24 -10.51 -36.52
CA GLN A 541 -8.37 -9.07 -36.32
C GLN A 541 -9.05 -8.74 -34.98
N LEU A 542 -8.38 -7.94 -34.14
CA LEU A 542 -8.99 -7.37 -32.92
C LEU A 542 -10.20 -6.52 -33.31
N THR A 543 -11.39 -6.98 -32.89
CA THR A 543 -12.70 -6.44 -33.27
C THR A 543 -13.41 -5.77 -32.08
N GLY A 544 -13.07 -6.15 -30.85
CA GLY A 544 -13.62 -5.55 -29.63
C GLY A 544 -12.68 -5.66 -28.43
N SER A 545 -12.82 -4.71 -27.51
CA SER A 545 -12.15 -4.71 -26.21
C SER A 545 -13.13 -4.17 -25.16
N THR A 546 -13.16 -4.76 -23.97
CA THR A 546 -14.01 -4.29 -22.86
C THR A 546 -13.32 -4.55 -21.54
N THR A 547 -13.55 -3.68 -20.57
CA THR A 547 -12.94 -3.72 -19.23
C THR A 547 -14.03 -3.48 -18.19
N GLY A 548 -14.02 -4.21 -17.08
CA GLY A 548 -14.87 -3.94 -15.94
C GLY A 548 -15.18 -5.16 -15.07
N LYS A 549 -15.82 -4.90 -13.92
CA LYS A 549 -16.17 -5.91 -12.93
C LYS A 549 -17.54 -6.53 -13.21
N TRP A 550 -17.55 -7.76 -13.74
CA TRP A 550 -18.76 -8.55 -14.05
C TRP A 550 -19.72 -7.87 -15.05
N VAL A 551 -19.18 -7.10 -15.98
CA VAL A 551 -19.94 -6.30 -16.95
C VAL A 551 -20.50 -7.15 -18.10
N LYS A 552 -21.69 -6.78 -18.59
CA LYS A 552 -22.30 -7.36 -19.80
C LYS A 552 -21.64 -6.79 -21.05
N VAL A 553 -21.35 -7.64 -22.04
CA VAL A 553 -20.72 -7.24 -23.32
C VAL A 553 -21.72 -7.43 -24.47
N SER A 554 -21.69 -6.51 -25.43
CA SER A 554 -22.41 -6.61 -26.70
C SER A 554 -21.58 -5.96 -27.80
N GLN A 555 -20.73 -6.77 -28.45
CA GLN A 555 -19.76 -6.32 -29.45
C GLN A 555 -20.24 -6.69 -30.87
N PRO A 556 -20.55 -5.71 -31.73
CA PRO A 556 -20.74 -5.94 -33.16
C PRO A 556 -19.49 -6.56 -33.80
N VAL A 557 -19.67 -7.55 -34.67
CA VAL A 557 -18.58 -8.29 -35.34
C VAL A 557 -18.80 -8.37 -36.84
N LYS A 558 -17.69 -8.43 -37.61
CA LYS A 558 -17.70 -8.61 -39.06
C LYS A 558 -17.30 -10.04 -39.41
N LEU A 559 -18.28 -10.85 -39.80
CA LEU A 559 -18.06 -12.22 -40.26
C LEU A 559 -18.00 -12.27 -41.80
N GLN A 560 -17.35 -13.30 -42.31
CA GLN A 560 -17.25 -13.61 -43.74
C GLN A 560 -17.98 -14.94 -44.04
N LYS A 561 -18.29 -15.20 -45.31
CA LYS A 561 -18.85 -16.49 -45.75
C LYS A 561 -17.91 -17.65 -45.38
N GLY A 562 -18.48 -18.76 -44.90
CA GLY A 562 -17.72 -19.96 -44.54
C GLY A 562 -17.29 -19.97 -43.08
N TYR A 563 -16.16 -20.62 -42.78
CA TYR A 563 -15.64 -20.70 -41.41
C TYR A 563 -14.92 -19.41 -41.01
N ASN A 564 -15.29 -18.89 -39.84
CA ASN A 564 -14.64 -17.78 -39.17
C ASN A 564 -13.98 -18.28 -37.88
N ASP A 565 -12.74 -17.87 -37.64
CA ASP A 565 -12.04 -18.06 -36.37
C ASP A 565 -12.51 -17.01 -35.37
N VAL A 566 -13.11 -17.46 -34.26
CA VAL A 566 -13.58 -16.61 -33.15
C VAL A 566 -12.68 -16.87 -31.95
N VAL A 567 -11.92 -15.84 -31.56
CA VAL A 567 -10.99 -15.92 -30.44
C VAL A 567 -11.36 -14.92 -29.36
N LEU A 568 -11.54 -15.40 -28.14
CA LEU A 568 -11.71 -14.57 -26.96
C LEU A 568 -10.43 -14.67 -26.12
N LEU A 569 -9.95 -13.54 -25.63
CA LEU A 569 -8.88 -13.47 -24.64
C LEU A 569 -9.46 -12.82 -23.38
N SER A 570 -9.51 -13.59 -22.29
CA SER A 570 -9.83 -13.08 -20.96
C SER A 570 -8.53 -12.75 -20.23
N GLN A 571 -8.53 -11.65 -19.49
CA GLN A 571 -7.47 -11.31 -18.55
C GLN A 571 -8.02 -10.97 -17.16
N THR A 572 -7.26 -11.37 -16.12
CA THR A 572 -7.37 -10.89 -14.74
C THR A 572 -6.50 -9.65 -14.53
N MET A 573 -6.98 -8.70 -13.72
CA MET A 573 -6.22 -7.49 -13.32
C MET A 573 -5.95 -7.53 -11.81
N GLY A 574 -5.44 -8.66 -11.31
CA GLY A 574 -5.41 -8.96 -9.87
C GLY A 574 -6.73 -9.54 -9.35
N LEU A 575 -6.67 -10.31 -8.25
CA LEU A 575 -7.81 -11.10 -7.75
C LEU A 575 -8.56 -10.41 -6.61
N GLN A 576 -9.86 -10.71 -6.48
CA GLN A 576 -10.75 -10.11 -5.47
C GLN A 576 -10.20 -10.31 -4.05
N ASN A 577 -9.89 -9.20 -3.37
CA ASN A 577 -9.16 -9.17 -2.10
C ASN A 577 -10.00 -8.74 -0.89
N TYR A 578 -11.28 -8.41 -1.08
CA TYR A 578 -12.18 -7.98 0.00
C TYR A 578 -13.63 -8.36 -0.27
N GLY A 579 -14.40 -8.59 0.80
CA GLY A 579 -15.79 -9.07 0.76
C GLY A 579 -15.96 -10.49 1.31
N ALA A 580 -17.22 -10.96 1.32
CA ALA A 580 -17.58 -12.35 1.62
C ALA A 580 -17.54 -13.23 0.35
N PHE A 581 -17.42 -14.55 0.55
CA PHE A 581 -17.42 -15.56 -0.52
C PHE A 581 -16.38 -15.35 -1.62
N LEU A 582 -15.17 -14.91 -1.25
CA LEU A 582 -14.05 -14.67 -2.17
C LEU A 582 -13.76 -15.88 -3.08
N GLU A 583 -13.94 -17.10 -2.55
CA GLU A 583 -13.73 -18.34 -3.29
C GLU A 583 -14.69 -18.52 -4.48
N ARG A 584 -15.84 -17.82 -4.47
CA ARG A 584 -16.90 -17.93 -5.48
C ARG A 584 -16.82 -16.84 -6.54
N ASP A 585 -15.92 -15.88 -6.41
CA ASP A 585 -15.86 -14.81 -7.40
C ASP A 585 -15.31 -15.37 -8.72
N GLY A 586 -14.05 -15.79 -8.75
CA GLY A 586 -13.40 -16.27 -9.98
C GLY A 586 -13.19 -15.15 -10.99
N ALA A 587 -12.90 -15.52 -12.24
CA ALA A 587 -12.68 -14.57 -13.33
C ALA A 587 -13.10 -15.14 -14.70
N GLY A 588 -12.98 -14.32 -15.75
CA GLY A 588 -13.43 -14.67 -17.09
C GLY A 588 -14.93 -14.51 -17.23
N PHE A 589 -15.63 -15.57 -17.60
CA PHE A 589 -17.00 -15.52 -18.10
C PHE A 589 -18.03 -16.07 -17.11
N ARG A 590 -19.21 -15.46 -17.06
CA ARG A 590 -20.40 -15.93 -16.34
C ARG A 590 -21.66 -15.75 -17.19
N GLY A 591 -22.65 -16.61 -16.98
CA GLY A 591 -23.89 -16.63 -17.77
C GLY A 591 -23.66 -17.22 -19.16
N LYS A 592 -24.43 -16.77 -20.16
CA LYS A 592 -24.29 -17.25 -21.54
C LYS A 592 -23.40 -16.34 -22.38
N THR A 593 -22.77 -16.95 -23.38
CA THR A 593 -22.14 -16.27 -24.52
C THR A 593 -22.84 -16.72 -25.79
N LYS A 594 -23.38 -15.78 -26.57
CA LYS A 594 -24.12 -16.07 -27.80
C LYS A 594 -23.78 -15.05 -28.89
N ILE A 595 -23.92 -15.42 -30.14
CA ILE A 595 -23.87 -14.47 -31.26
C ILE A 595 -25.28 -14.26 -31.83
N THR A 596 -25.65 -12.99 -31.98
CA THR A 596 -27.01 -12.58 -32.35
C THR A 596 -27.10 -12.21 -33.82
N GLY A 597 -28.31 -12.33 -34.39
CA GLY A 597 -28.63 -11.81 -35.72
C GLY A 597 -28.36 -12.77 -36.89
N PHE A 598 -28.14 -14.06 -36.65
CA PHE A 598 -28.20 -15.10 -37.69
C PHE A 598 -29.64 -15.34 -38.15
N LYS A 599 -29.81 -15.86 -39.37
CA LYS A 599 -31.12 -16.04 -40.00
C LYS A 599 -32.07 -16.92 -39.18
N ASP A 600 -31.56 -18.03 -38.65
CA ASP A 600 -32.31 -19.01 -37.89
C ASP A 600 -32.36 -18.71 -36.36
N GLY A 601 -31.93 -17.50 -35.96
CA GLY A 601 -31.91 -17.03 -34.57
C GLY A 601 -30.52 -17.01 -33.92
N ASP A 602 -30.47 -16.69 -32.62
CA ASP A 602 -29.21 -16.53 -31.89
C ASP A 602 -28.49 -17.88 -31.66
N ILE A 603 -27.19 -17.93 -31.95
CA ILE A 603 -26.36 -19.13 -31.76
C ILE A 603 -25.70 -19.09 -30.37
N ASP A 604 -25.97 -20.09 -29.52
CA ASP A 604 -25.40 -20.24 -28.17
C ASP A 604 -23.94 -20.74 -28.25
N LEU A 605 -23.00 -19.80 -28.33
CA LEU A 605 -21.57 -20.08 -28.38
C LEU A 605 -21.06 -20.82 -27.13
N SER A 606 -21.70 -20.62 -25.97
CA SER A 606 -21.43 -21.39 -24.74
C SER A 606 -21.73 -22.89 -24.86
N SER A 607 -22.38 -23.35 -25.95
CA SER A 607 -22.63 -24.76 -26.23
C SER A 607 -21.63 -25.41 -27.21
N LEU A 608 -20.78 -24.62 -27.87
CA LEU A 608 -19.80 -25.09 -28.86
C LEU A 608 -18.58 -25.75 -28.22
N PHE A 609 -17.73 -26.38 -29.04
CA PHE A 609 -16.39 -26.79 -28.61
C PHE A 609 -15.46 -25.58 -28.60
N TRP A 610 -14.71 -25.42 -27.51
CA TRP A 610 -13.73 -24.37 -27.30
C TRP A 610 -12.39 -24.99 -26.93
N THR A 611 -11.32 -24.50 -27.57
CA THR A 611 -9.95 -24.83 -27.20
C THR A 611 -9.39 -23.76 -26.28
N HIS A 612 -8.81 -24.17 -25.16
CA HIS A 612 -8.26 -23.30 -24.11
C HIS A 612 -6.73 -23.35 -24.12
N GLN A 613 -6.08 -22.20 -23.90
CA GLN A 613 -4.63 -22.07 -23.82
C GLN A 613 -4.25 -21.01 -22.79
N VAL A 614 -3.50 -21.42 -21.75
CA VAL A 614 -3.03 -20.54 -20.67
C VAL A 614 -1.83 -19.72 -21.11
N GLY A 615 -1.83 -18.43 -20.78
CA GLY A 615 -0.69 -17.52 -20.87
C GLY A 615 -0.28 -17.08 -22.28
N LEU A 616 0.89 -16.47 -22.34
CA LEU A 616 1.55 -16.00 -23.56
C LEU A 616 2.74 -16.90 -23.92
N LYS A 617 3.07 -17.03 -25.21
CA LYS A 617 4.24 -17.79 -25.67
C LYS A 617 5.52 -17.20 -25.07
N GLY A 618 5.64 -15.87 -25.02
CA GLY A 618 6.79 -15.22 -24.40
C GLY A 618 6.89 -15.37 -22.89
N GLU A 619 5.77 -15.63 -22.19
CA GLU A 619 5.79 -16.01 -20.77
C GLU A 619 6.31 -17.44 -20.59
N PHE A 620 5.83 -18.38 -21.41
CA PHE A 620 6.23 -19.80 -21.39
C PHE A 620 7.70 -19.99 -21.79
N SER A 621 8.14 -19.29 -22.85
CA SER A 621 9.55 -19.21 -23.27
C SER A 621 10.41 -18.30 -22.40
N LYS A 622 9.83 -17.66 -21.36
CA LYS A 622 10.50 -16.79 -20.38
C LYS A 622 11.41 -15.74 -21.04
N LEU A 623 10.92 -14.99 -22.02
CA LEU A 623 11.72 -14.01 -22.80
C LEU A 623 12.36 -12.89 -21.97
N TYR A 624 11.96 -12.76 -20.69
CA TYR A 624 12.56 -11.88 -19.68
C TYR A 624 13.77 -12.50 -18.94
N SER A 625 13.98 -13.81 -19.00
CA SER A 625 15.07 -14.52 -18.31
C SER A 625 16.42 -14.31 -19.01
N LYS A 626 17.54 -14.68 -18.37
CA LYS A 626 18.85 -14.62 -19.04
C LYS A 626 19.06 -15.82 -19.98
N GLU A 627 18.76 -17.04 -19.52
CA GLU A 627 19.12 -18.27 -20.26
C GLU A 627 18.41 -18.40 -21.62
N SER A 628 17.08 -18.25 -21.68
CA SER A 628 16.35 -18.44 -22.95
C SER A 628 16.49 -17.27 -23.94
N ASN A 629 17.14 -16.18 -23.52
CA ASN A 629 17.29 -14.96 -24.32
C ASN A 629 18.33 -15.06 -25.44
N GLU A 630 19.15 -16.11 -25.41
CA GLU A 630 20.15 -16.44 -26.44
C GLU A 630 19.60 -17.41 -27.51
N GLU A 631 18.47 -18.09 -27.23
CA GLU A 631 17.82 -19.06 -28.14
C GLU A 631 16.61 -18.47 -28.91
N SER A 632 16.12 -17.30 -28.50
CA SER A 632 14.90 -16.66 -29.01
C SER A 632 15.09 -15.81 -30.28
N GLU A 633 14.14 -15.89 -31.21
CA GLU A 633 14.10 -15.23 -32.54
C GLU A 633 13.90 -13.70 -32.51
N TRP A 634 14.71 -12.97 -31.74
CA TRP A 634 14.68 -11.50 -31.71
C TRP A 634 15.09 -10.88 -33.06
N SER A 635 14.32 -9.89 -33.51
CA SER A 635 14.62 -9.06 -34.69
C SER A 635 14.85 -7.61 -34.29
N ASN A 636 15.61 -6.83 -35.09
CA ASN A 636 15.82 -5.41 -34.81
C ASN A 636 14.57 -4.58 -35.17
N LEU A 637 14.10 -3.74 -34.26
CA LEU A 637 13.02 -2.79 -34.48
C LEU A 637 13.57 -1.53 -35.18
N THR A 638 13.08 -1.23 -36.39
CA THR A 638 13.39 0.02 -37.09
C THR A 638 12.44 1.14 -36.66
N PRO A 639 12.92 2.39 -36.44
CA PRO A 639 12.10 3.49 -35.91
C PRO A 639 10.82 3.81 -36.67
N ASP A 640 10.79 3.60 -37.99
CA ASP A 640 9.62 3.89 -38.84
C ASP A 640 8.49 2.84 -38.74
N VAL A 641 8.70 1.74 -37.99
CA VAL A 641 7.68 0.70 -37.81
C VAL A 641 6.66 1.12 -36.76
N ILE A 642 5.41 1.27 -37.19
CA ILE A 642 4.25 1.52 -36.32
C ILE A 642 4.18 0.42 -35.24
N PRO A 643 4.24 0.76 -33.94
CA PRO A 643 4.19 -0.22 -32.86
C PRO A 643 2.95 -1.11 -32.91
N SER A 644 3.16 -2.44 -32.88
CA SER A 644 2.08 -3.42 -32.93
C SER A 644 1.52 -3.79 -31.55
N THR A 645 0.24 -4.15 -31.53
CA THR A 645 -0.38 -4.89 -30.40
C THR A 645 0.24 -6.29 -30.29
N PHE A 646 0.25 -6.86 -29.08
CA PHE A 646 0.77 -8.19 -28.78
C PHE A 646 2.24 -8.36 -29.26
N THR A 647 3.11 -7.57 -28.64
CA THR A 647 4.52 -7.44 -29.01
C THR A 647 5.42 -7.52 -27.78
N TRP A 648 6.49 -8.31 -27.84
CA TRP A 648 7.58 -8.27 -26.88
C TRP A 648 8.68 -7.34 -27.40
N TYR A 649 9.12 -6.42 -26.55
CA TYR A 649 10.24 -5.52 -26.80
C TYR A 649 11.36 -5.80 -25.81
N LYS A 650 12.61 -5.65 -26.25
CA LYS A 650 13.81 -5.80 -25.41
C LYS A 650 14.86 -4.75 -25.77
N THR A 651 15.54 -4.21 -24.78
CA THR A 651 16.73 -3.38 -24.95
C THR A 651 17.67 -3.55 -23.76
N TYR A 652 18.80 -2.84 -23.78
CA TYR A 652 19.75 -2.78 -22.68
C TYR A 652 19.96 -1.32 -22.25
N PHE A 653 20.26 -1.13 -20.97
CA PHE A 653 20.55 0.18 -20.40
C PHE A 653 21.65 0.13 -19.34
N ASP A 654 22.29 1.28 -19.14
CA ASP A 654 23.32 1.47 -18.12
C ASP A 654 22.67 1.79 -16.77
N ALA A 655 23.32 1.41 -15.67
CA ALA A 655 22.83 1.79 -14.35
C ALA A 655 22.99 3.32 -14.16
N PRO A 656 21.94 4.04 -13.72
CA PRO A 656 22.05 5.42 -13.27
C PRO A 656 23.19 5.65 -12.28
N ALA A 657 23.89 6.77 -12.39
CA ALA A 657 24.82 7.21 -11.35
C ALA A 657 24.12 7.48 -10.00
N GLY A 658 24.92 7.64 -8.94
CA GLY A 658 24.45 7.99 -7.59
C GLY A 658 23.65 6.88 -6.89
N THR A 659 22.95 7.28 -5.81
CA THR A 659 22.14 6.39 -4.96
C THR A 659 20.63 6.65 -5.06
N ASP A 660 20.22 7.71 -5.77
CA ASP A 660 18.82 8.11 -5.93
C ASP A 660 17.94 6.97 -6.47
N PRO A 661 16.71 6.76 -5.96
CA PRO A 661 15.80 5.73 -6.47
C PRO A 661 15.53 5.85 -7.97
N VAL A 662 15.33 4.71 -8.64
CA VAL A 662 15.23 4.62 -10.10
C VAL A 662 13.79 4.31 -10.52
N ALA A 663 13.34 4.93 -11.61
CA ALA A 663 12.06 4.65 -12.26
C ALA A 663 12.27 4.40 -13.76
N LEU A 664 11.39 3.59 -14.34
CA LEU A 664 11.12 3.56 -15.78
C LEU A 664 9.96 4.50 -16.08
N ASP A 665 10.13 5.45 -17.01
CA ASP A 665 9.00 6.14 -17.62
C ASP A 665 8.47 5.28 -18.79
N LEU A 666 7.25 4.77 -18.63
CA LEU A 666 6.50 4.01 -19.63
C LEU A 666 5.33 4.83 -20.19
N GLY A 667 5.32 6.15 -20.05
CA GLY A 667 4.28 7.05 -20.54
C GLY A 667 4.08 7.05 -22.06
N SER A 668 5.05 6.57 -22.83
CA SER A 668 4.93 6.33 -24.28
C SER A 668 4.30 4.97 -24.65
N MET A 669 4.13 4.08 -23.67
CA MET A 669 3.62 2.72 -23.85
C MET A 669 2.09 2.67 -23.68
N GLY A 670 1.48 1.52 -23.92
CA GLY A 670 0.04 1.30 -23.79
C GLY A 670 -0.32 0.53 -22.52
N LYS A 671 -0.17 -0.79 -22.56
CA LYS A 671 -0.52 -1.70 -21.45
C LYS A 671 0.32 -2.97 -21.54
N GLY A 672 0.75 -3.51 -20.42
CA GLY A 672 1.27 -4.87 -20.34
C GLY A 672 2.07 -5.13 -19.08
N GLN A 673 3.25 -5.77 -19.22
CA GLN A 673 4.10 -6.21 -18.13
C GLN A 673 5.57 -5.87 -18.41
N ALA A 674 6.35 -5.55 -17.39
CA ALA A 674 7.74 -5.09 -17.51
C ALA A 674 8.71 -5.88 -16.61
N TRP A 675 9.92 -6.14 -17.10
CA TRP A 675 10.99 -6.84 -16.40
C TRP A 675 12.34 -6.15 -16.54
N VAL A 676 13.11 -6.07 -15.45
CA VAL A 676 14.52 -5.63 -15.45
C VAL A 676 15.39 -6.76 -14.94
N ASN A 677 16.40 -7.17 -15.73
CA ASN A 677 17.31 -8.28 -15.42
C ASN A 677 16.60 -9.62 -15.08
N GLY A 678 15.35 -9.81 -15.50
CA GLY A 678 14.47 -10.94 -15.19
C GLY A 678 13.55 -10.74 -13.98
N HIS A 679 13.76 -9.70 -13.16
CA HIS A 679 12.84 -9.32 -12.09
C HIS A 679 11.62 -8.59 -12.65
N HIS A 680 10.42 -9.05 -12.29
CA HIS A 680 9.16 -8.51 -12.79
C HIS A 680 8.79 -7.21 -12.05
N ILE A 681 8.95 -6.06 -12.72
CA ILE A 681 8.66 -4.72 -12.19
C ILE A 681 7.18 -4.58 -11.84
N GLY A 682 6.29 -5.08 -12.71
CA GLY A 682 4.86 -5.03 -12.46
C GLY A 682 4.05 -5.01 -13.75
N ARG A 683 2.74 -4.76 -13.62
CA ARG A 683 1.89 -4.38 -14.74
C ARG A 683 2.12 -2.90 -15.07
N TYR A 684 1.90 -2.50 -16.31
CA TYR A 684 1.83 -1.09 -16.68
C TYR A 684 0.58 -0.80 -17.51
N TRP A 685 0.00 0.40 -17.36
CA TRP A 685 -1.14 0.83 -18.16
C TRP A 685 -1.27 2.36 -18.18
N THR A 686 -1.11 2.99 -19.34
CA THR A 686 -1.23 4.45 -19.52
C THR A 686 -2.69 4.94 -19.62
N ILE A 687 -3.63 4.22 -19.00
CA ILE A 687 -5.04 4.61 -18.95
C ILE A 687 -5.21 5.95 -18.24
N VAL A 688 -5.96 6.85 -18.88
CA VAL A 688 -6.13 8.24 -18.47
C VAL A 688 -7.31 8.40 -17.52
N SER A 689 -7.07 9.12 -16.42
CA SER A 689 -8.08 9.40 -15.40
C SER A 689 -9.11 10.46 -15.86
N PRO A 690 -10.33 10.47 -15.31
CA PRO A 690 -11.30 11.53 -15.55
C PRO A 690 -10.73 12.93 -15.32
N LYS A 691 -11.00 13.88 -16.22
CA LYS A 691 -10.61 15.29 -16.05
C LYS A 691 -11.30 15.99 -14.87
N ASN A 692 -12.42 15.44 -14.41
CA ASN A 692 -13.20 15.95 -13.28
C ASN A 692 -12.93 15.10 -12.04
N GLY A 693 -12.85 15.72 -10.86
CA GLY A 693 -12.70 15.04 -9.57
C GLY A 693 -11.62 15.66 -8.68
N CYS A 694 -10.58 16.24 -9.28
CA CYS A 694 -9.56 17.00 -8.56
C CYS A 694 -10.09 18.39 -8.24
N GLN A 695 -10.41 18.61 -6.97
CA GLN A 695 -10.87 19.90 -6.43
C GLN A 695 -9.77 20.55 -5.58
N SER A 696 -9.95 21.82 -5.22
CA SER A 696 -9.06 22.48 -4.26
C SER A 696 -9.17 21.78 -2.90
N CYS A 697 -8.11 21.09 -2.51
CA CYS A 697 -8.04 20.42 -1.22
C CYS A 697 -8.07 21.42 -0.05
N ASN A 698 -8.67 21.02 1.06
CA ASN A 698 -8.63 21.71 2.35
C ASN A 698 -8.43 20.65 3.44
N TYR A 699 -7.52 20.89 4.40
CA TYR A 699 -7.34 19.96 5.51
C TYR A 699 -8.58 19.90 6.40
N ALA A 700 -9.21 21.05 6.70
CA ALA A 700 -10.26 21.14 7.70
C ALA A 700 -11.53 20.35 7.33
N GLY A 701 -12.15 19.74 8.34
CA GLY A 701 -13.34 18.91 8.21
C GLY A 701 -13.08 17.47 7.77
N ALA A 702 -14.07 16.59 7.95
CA ALA A 702 -13.89 15.15 7.79
C ALA A 702 -13.36 14.72 6.39
N TYR A 703 -12.38 13.82 6.38
CA TYR A 703 -11.71 13.28 5.20
C TYR A 703 -12.43 12.06 4.60
N ARG A 704 -12.24 11.88 3.28
CA ARG A 704 -12.59 10.71 2.47
C ARG A 704 -11.74 10.71 1.18
N PRO A 705 -11.54 9.57 0.47
CA PRO A 705 -10.64 9.49 -0.70
C PRO A 705 -10.95 10.47 -1.84
N GLU A 706 -12.18 11.00 -1.91
CA GLU A 706 -12.63 11.93 -2.95
C GLU A 706 -12.46 13.40 -2.54
N LYS A 707 -12.12 13.70 -1.28
CA LYS A 707 -11.96 15.08 -0.78
C LYS A 707 -10.78 15.79 -1.43
N CYS A 708 -9.68 15.07 -1.62
CA CYS A 708 -8.41 15.59 -2.11
C CYS A 708 -7.79 14.58 -3.08
N ARG A 709 -7.91 14.86 -4.38
CA ARG A 709 -7.35 14.05 -5.47
C ARG A 709 -6.50 14.91 -6.39
N THR A 710 -5.52 14.28 -7.03
CA THR A 710 -4.56 14.88 -7.97
C THR A 710 -4.45 14.02 -9.25
N ASN A 711 -3.68 14.47 -10.23
CA ASN A 711 -3.42 13.76 -11.50
C ASN A 711 -4.67 13.46 -12.37
N CYS A 712 -5.74 14.27 -12.26
CA CYS A 712 -6.94 14.15 -13.10
C CYS A 712 -6.67 14.55 -14.55
N GLY A 713 -7.14 13.76 -15.52
CA GLY A 713 -6.96 14.01 -16.94
C GLY A 713 -5.65 13.54 -17.54
N ASN A 714 -4.81 12.87 -16.75
CA ASN A 714 -3.51 12.30 -17.11
C ASN A 714 -3.53 10.76 -16.98
N PRO A 715 -2.55 10.02 -17.53
CA PRO A 715 -2.37 8.61 -17.21
C PRO A 715 -2.20 8.38 -15.70
N THR A 716 -2.88 7.38 -15.13
CA THR A 716 -2.86 7.13 -13.67
C THR A 716 -1.45 6.80 -13.16
N GLN A 717 -0.65 6.04 -13.92
CA GLN A 717 0.77 5.77 -13.61
C GLN A 717 1.63 5.72 -14.89
N THR A 718 2.65 6.60 -14.97
CA THR A 718 3.70 6.59 -16.01
C THR A 718 5.04 6.08 -15.50
N TRP A 719 5.37 6.31 -14.23
CA TRP A 719 6.63 5.92 -13.60
C TRP A 719 6.51 4.62 -12.81
N TYR A 720 7.44 3.70 -13.07
CA TYR A 720 7.44 2.35 -12.49
C TYR A 720 8.78 2.10 -11.78
N HIS A 721 8.71 1.87 -10.47
CA HIS A 721 9.88 1.74 -9.59
C HIS A 721 10.77 0.56 -9.99
N VAL A 722 12.08 0.83 -10.14
CA VAL A 722 13.12 -0.18 -10.29
C VAL A 722 14.00 -0.17 -9.04
N PRO A 723 13.93 -1.18 -8.16
CA PRO A 723 14.84 -1.29 -7.03
C PRO A 723 16.31 -1.23 -7.46
N ARG A 724 17.10 -0.36 -6.85
CA ARG A 724 18.55 -0.21 -7.10
C ARG A 724 19.29 -1.56 -7.02
N SER A 725 18.85 -2.46 -6.14
CA SER A 725 19.39 -3.80 -5.94
C SER A 725 19.07 -4.83 -7.04
N TRP A 726 18.21 -4.49 -8.00
CA TRP A 726 17.96 -5.31 -9.21
C TRP A 726 18.79 -4.85 -10.41
N LEU A 727 19.51 -3.74 -10.29
CA LEU A 727 20.46 -3.26 -11.29
C LEU A 727 21.85 -3.87 -11.07
N ARG A 728 22.61 -3.95 -12.16
CA ARG A 728 24.02 -4.33 -12.19
C ARG A 728 24.83 -3.10 -12.58
N GLU A 729 25.99 -2.92 -11.94
CA GLU A 729 26.94 -1.82 -12.23
C GLU A 729 27.52 -1.90 -13.66
N SER A 730 27.47 -3.08 -14.29
CA SER A 730 27.86 -3.30 -15.68
C SER A 730 26.86 -2.71 -16.68
N ASN A 731 27.37 -2.12 -17.76
CA ASN A 731 26.67 -1.54 -18.92
C ASN A 731 25.85 -2.57 -19.75
N SER A 732 24.88 -3.27 -19.14
CA SER A 732 24.12 -4.36 -19.75
C SER A 732 22.85 -4.76 -18.98
N ASN A 733 22.16 -3.82 -18.31
CA ASN A 733 20.89 -4.13 -17.66
C ASN A 733 19.82 -4.39 -18.73
N SER A 734 19.23 -5.58 -18.74
CA SER A 734 18.23 -5.92 -19.76
C SER A 734 16.84 -5.45 -19.34
N LEU A 735 16.23 -4.58 -20.14
CA LEU A 735 14.80 -4.25 -20.05
C LEU A 735 14.03 -5.12 -21.04
N VAL A 736 12.99 -5.80 -20.56
CA VAL A 736 12.03 -6.54 -21.40
C VAL A 736 10.63 -6.06 -21.08
N LEU A 737 9.83 -5.77 -22.11
CA LEU A 737 8.44 -5.33 -22.03
C LEU A 737 7.57 -6.26 -22.85
N PHE A 738 6.41 -6.64 -22.32
CA PHE A 738 5.29 -7.12 -23.13
C PHE A 738 4.30 -5.98 -23.32
N GLU A 739 3.97 -5.63 -24.55
CA GLU A 739 2.99 -4.61 -24.94
C GLU A 739 1.76 -5.23 -25.60
N GLU A 740 0.61 -5.02 -24.99
CA GLU A 740 -0.67 -5.64 -25.31
C GLU A 740 -1.52 -4.78 -26.27
N THR A 741 -1.40 -3.46 -26.17
CA THR A 741 -2.26 -2.46 -26.84
C THR A 741 -1.59 -1.64 -27.94
N GLY A 742 -0.27 -1.70 -28.04
CA GLY A 742 0.54 -0.89 -28.95
C GLY A 742 0.98 0.41 -28.28
N GLY A 743 2.30 0.58 -28.17
CA GLY A 743 2.94 1.71 -27.49
C GLY A 743 4.37 1.85 -27.99
N ASN A 744 4.93 3.07 -27.95
CA ASN A 744 6.21 3.36 -28.59
C ASN A 744 7.41 3.13 -27.64
N PRO A 745 8.22 2.07 -27.85
CA PRO A 745 9.36 1.77 -26.98
C PRO A 745 10.48 2.82 -27.08
N PHE A 746 10.60 3.55 -28.19
CA PHE A 746 11.61 4.61 -28.34
C PHE A 746 11.34 5.84 -27.45
N GLY A 747 10.16 5.92 -26.81
CA GLY A 747 9.86 6.94 -25.79
C GLY A 747 10.11 6.48 -24.34
N VAL A 748 10.48 5.21 -24.12
CA VAL A 748 10.77 4.68 -22.78
C VAL A 748 12.13 5.20 -22.30
N SER A 749 12.19 5.67 -21.06
CA SER A 749 13.43 6.17 -20.47
C SER A 749 13.62 5.69 -19.03
N VAL A 750 14.87 5.78 -18.56
CA VAL A 750 15.29 5.44 -17.19
C VAL A 750 15.65 6.73 -16.48
N ASN A 751 15.02 6.95 -15.32
CA ASN A 751 15.09 8.20 -14.59
C ASN A 751 15.48 7.97 -13.13
N VAL A 752 16.02 9.01 -12.50
CA VAL A 752 16.18 9.06 -11.03
C VAL A 752 15.15 10.00 -10.41
N ARG A 753 14.65 9.62 -9.24
CA ARG A 753 13.74 10.43 -8.42
C ARG A 753 14.52 11.02 -7.26
N SER A 754 14.58 12.35 -7.13
CA SER A 754 15.33 13.02 -6.06
C SER A 754 14.62 14.26 -5.51
N SER A 755 15.04 14.74 -4.34
CA SER A 755 14.48 15.92 -3.68
C SER A 755 15.25 17.20 -4.01
N ARG A 756 15.05 17.77 -5.21
CA ARG A 756 15.77 18.98 -5.68
C ARG A 756 15.35 20.28 -5.02
N THR A 757 14.06 20.57 -4.89
CA THR A 757 13.59 21.84 -4.28
C THR A 757 13.02 21.54 -2.90
N VAL A 758 13.52 22.28 -1.91
CA VAL A 758 13.09 22.21 -0.51
C VAL A 758 12.67 23.61 -0.04
N CYS A 759 11.58 23.65 0.72
CA CYS A 759 10.89 24.89 1.08
C CYS A 759 10.56 24.90 2.57
N GLY A 760 10.65 26.05 3.23
CA GLY A 760 10.22 26.24 4.61
C GLY A 760 9.43 27.53 4.78
N SER A 761 8.41 27.52 5.64
CA SER A 761 7.56 28.69 5.90
C SER A 761 7.10 28.68 7.36
N VAL A 762 7.73 29.49 8.21
CA VAL A 762 7.44 29.52 9.67
C VAL A 762 7.20 30.96 10.13
N SER A 763 6.20 31.16 10.99
CA SER A 763 5.80 32.45 11.55
C SER A 763 6.47 32.74 12.90
N GLU A 764 6.66 34.03 13.22
CA GLU A 764 6.92 34.49 14.61
C GLU A 764 5.86 33.96 15.61
N SER A 765 4.66 33.63 15.13
CA SER A 765 3.53 33.16 15.94
C SER A 765 3.42 31.64 16.05
N ASP A 766 4.32 30.88 15.42
CA ASP A 766 4.38 29.41 15.55
C ASP A 766 5.16 28.99 16.80
N TYR A 767 5.34 27.68 16.99
CA TYR A 767 5.99 27.12 18.17
C TYR A 767 7.44 26.72 17.86
N PRO A 768 8.38 26.86 18.82
CA PRO A 768 9.74 26.32 18.70
C PRO A 768 9.70 24.80 18.45
N PRO A 769 10.60 24.25 17.61
CA PRO A 769 10.65 22.82 17.31
C PRO A 769 10.62 21.96 18.58
N VAL A 770 9.88 20.85 18.56
CA VAL A 770 9.61 20.04 19.77
C VAL A 770 10.91 19.51 20.37
N ALA A 771 11.95 19.31 19.55
CA ALA A 771 13.30 18.96 19.98
C ALA A 771 14.02 19.99 20.89
N LYS A 772 13.60 21.27 20.94
CA LYS A 772 14.12 22.27 21.90
C LYS A 772 13.52 22.11 23.31
N TRP A 773 12.43 21.35 23.44
CA TRP A 773 11.76 21.11 24.71
C TRP A 773 12.31 19.83 25.35
N SER A 774 12.71 19.92 26.61
CA SER A 774 13.27 18.81 27.36
C SER A 774 12.68 18.76 28.77
N ARG A 775 12.44 17.56 29.29
CA ARG A 775 12.07 17.34 30.69
C ARG A 775 13.35 16.97 31.46
N PRO A 776 13.83 17.82 32.41
CA PRO A 776 14.96 17.47 33.27
C PRO A 776 14.67 16.19 34.05
N SER A 777 15.70 15.41 34.37
CA SER A 777 15.57 14.13 35.10
C SER A 777 15.30 14.29 36.61
N SER A 778 14.76 15.43 37.04
CA SER A 778 14.63 15.84 38.44
C SER A 778 13.21 16.30 38.79
N VAL A 779 12.37 15.32 39.17
CA VAL A 779 11.22 15.39 40.11
C VAL A 779 10.05 16.36 39.81
N ASP A 780 10.27 17.63 39.47
CA ASP A 780 9.25 18.69 39.58
C ASP A 780 8.32 18.85 38.36
N GLY A 781 8.35 17.90 37.41
CA GLY A 781 7.44 17.85 36.24
C GLY A 781 7.64 18.92 35.15
N GLN A 782 8.26 20.06 35.50
CA GLN A 782 8.46 21.21 34.60
C GLN A 782 9.26 20.83 33.35
N ILE A 783 8.82 21.34 32.21
CA ILE A 783 9.54 21.22 30.93
C ILE A 783 10.39 22.47 30.76
N SER A 784 11.68 22.26 30.53
CA SER A 784 12.64 23.31 30.20
C SER A 784 12.82 23.43 28.69
N ILE A 785 12.83 24.66 28.19
CA ILE A 785 13.15 24.99 26.81
C ILE A 785 14.51 25.71 26.78
N THR A 786 15.41 25.29 25.89
CA THR A 786 16.77 25.87 25.82
C THR A 786 16.83 27.18 25.03
N ASP A 787 15.89 27.38 24.10
CA ASP A 787 15.65 28.63 23.38
C ASP A 787 14.20 28.67 22.87
N GLY A 788 13.55 29.82 23.03
CA GLY A 788 12.11 30.02 22.85
C GLY A 788 11.66 30.52 21.48
N ALA A 789 12.56 30.63 20.50
CA ALA A 789 12.24 31.15 19.17
C ALA A 789 11.83 30.05 18.16
N PRO A 790 10.83 30.29 17.28
CA PRO A 790 10.52 29.44 16.13
C PRO A 790 11.66 29.41 15.11
N GLU A 791 11.76 28.35 14.32
CA GLU A 791 12.84 28.17 13.34
C GLU A 791 12.32 27.61 12.02
N VAL A 792 12.82 28.14 10.91
CA VAL A 792 12.79 27.43 9.62
C VAL A 792 13.94 26.44 9.59
N HIS A 793 13.64 25.15 9.37
CA HIS A 793 14.65 24.10 9.11
C HIS A 793 14.63 23.76 7.63
N ILE A 794 15.80 23.71 6.98
CA ILE A 794 15.95 23.26 5.60
C ILE A 794 16.99 22.14 5.58
N GLN A 795 16.66 21.01 4.97
CA GLN A 795 17.53 19.84 4.84
C GLN A 795 17.35 19.17 3.47
N CYS A 796 18.45 19.08 2.73
CA CYS A 796 18.55 18.27 1.52
C CYS A 796 18.61 16.77 1.82
N GLN A 797 18.31 15.97 0.80
CA GLN A 797 18.51 14.52 0.79
C GLN A 797 19.97 14.15 1.12
N GLU A 798 20.21 12.93 1.61
CA GLU A 798 21.58 12.44 1.84
C GLU A 798 22.38 12.44 0.52
N GLY A 799 23.68 12.78 0.61
CA GLY A 799 24.54 13.03 -0.54
C GLY A 799 24.40 14.42 -1.19
N TYR A 800 23.34 15.17 -0.88
CA TYR A 800 23.03 16.47 -1.49
C TYR A 800 23.34 17.65 -0.53
N THR A 801 23.66 18.80 -1.11
CA THR A 801 23.92 20.08 -0.41
C THR A 801 23.09 21.22 -1.01
N ILE A 802 22.72 22.19 -0.18
CA ILE A 802 22.02 23.40 -0.58
C ILE A 802 22.95 24.24 -1.47
N SER A 803 22.69 24.26 -2.78
CA SER A 803 23.52 24.95 -3.78
C SER A 803 23.09 26.39 -4.02
N TYR A 804 21.80 26.69 -3.89
CA TYR A 804 21.22 27.98 -4.23
C TYR A 804 19.95 28.26 -3.42
N ILE A 805 19.68 29.55 -3.12
CA ILE A 805 18.45 30.02 -2.47
C ILE A 805 17.60 30.72 -3.54
N GLU A 806 16.51 30.07 -3.95
CA GLU A 806 15.61 30.54 -5.01
C GLU A 806 14.69 31.65 -4.50
N PHE A 807 14.25 31.56 -3.24
CA PHE A 807 13.47 32.58 -2.56
C PHE A 807 13.83 32.68 -1.07
N ALA A 808 13.82 33.90 -0.54
CA ALA A 808 13.87 34.14 0.90
C ALA A 808 13.16 35.47 1.22
N SER A 809 12.21 35.43 2.17
CA SER A 809 11.49 36.61 2.62
C SER A 809 10.97 36.44 4.05
N TYR A 810 11.55 37.19 4.98
CA TYR A 810 10.94 37.52 6.28
C TYR A 810 10.01 38.73 6.11
N GLY A 811 8.72 38.55 6.40
CA GLY A 811 7.71 39.61 6.23
C GLY A 811 6.32 39.04 6.02
N THR A 812 5.61 39.45 4.97
CA THR A 812 4.27 38.92 4.62
C THR A 812 4.25 38.15 3.28
N PRO A 813 5.13 37.13 3.09
CA PRO A 813 5.20 36.36 1.83
C PRO A 813 3.86 35.67 1.50
N LYS A 814 3.67 35.38 0.21
CA LYS A 814 2.45 34.75 -0.33
C LYS A 814 2.81 33.61 -1.29
N GLY A 815 1.85 32.71 -1.51
CA GLY A 815 2.04 31.51 -2.32
C GLY A 815 2.51 30.32 -1.49
N SER A 816 2.92 29.26 -2.17
CA SER A 816 3.50 28.04 -1.60
C SER A 816 4.85 27.75 -2.26
N CYS A 817 5.48 26.63 -1.93
CA CYS A 817 6.67 26.13 -2.61
C CYS A 817 6.51 26.15 -4.14
N GLN A 818 7.56 26.58 -4.86
CA GLN A 818 7.61 26.86 -6.30
C GLN A 818 6.70 28.02 -6.78
N SER A 819 6.04 28.74 -5.88
CA SER A 819 5.16 29.88 -6.19
C SER A 819 5.28 31.04 -5.18
N PHE A 820 6.33 31.05 -4.35
CA PHE A 820 6.51 32.08 -3.35
C PHE A 820 6.75 33.47 -3.96
N SER A 821 6.12 34.47 -3.35
CA SER A 821 6.17 35.86 -3.78
C SER A 821 6.28 36.80 -2.57
N ARG A 822 6.94 37.95 -2.76
CA ARG A 822 7.15 38.93 -1.69
C ARG A 822 5.83 39.61 -1.31
N GLY A 823 5.67 39.85 -0.01
CA GLY A 823 4.54 40.60 0.53
C GLY A 823 4.64 42.10 0.33
N SER A 824 3.67 42.82 0.91
CA SER A 824 3.78 44.26 1.17
C SER A 824 4.81 44.59 2.26
N CYS A 825 5.25 43.59 3.04
CA CYS A 825 6.33 43.66 4.01
C CYS A 825 7.41 42.62 3.68
N HIS A 826 8.67 43.04 3.72
CA HIS A 826 9.85 42.21 3.43
C HIS A 826 11.12 42.86 4.03
N ALA A 827 11.88 42.12 4.84
CA ALA A 827 13.20 42.54 5.29
C ALA A 827 14.24 42.31 4.16
N ALA A 828 14.92 43.37 3.71
CA ALA A 828 15.89 43.28 2.61
C ALA A 828 17.09 42.37 2.91
N SER A 829 17.39 42.12 4.18
CA SER A 829 18.42 41.18 4.66
C SER A 829 18.07 39.70 4.46
N SER A 830 16.79 39.36 4.18
CA SER A 830 16.28 37.98 4.19
C SER A 830 17.15 37.01 3.39
N ALA A 831 17.47 37.35 2.14
CA ALA A 831 18.22 36.46 1.25
C ALA A 831 19.69 36.32 1.63
N LEU A 832 20.31 37.37 2.20
CA LEU A 832 21.71 37.33 2.63
C LEU A 832 21.87 36.39 3.84
N LEU A 833 21.06 36.60 4.88
CA LEU A 833 21.12 35.82 6.12
C LEU A 833 20.79 34.34 5.91
N VAL A 834 19.77 34.04 5.09
CA VAL A 834 19.44 32.64 4.72
C VAL A 834 20.57 32.01 3.89
N SER A 835 21.19 32.75 2.97
CA SER A 835 22.32 32.24 2.18
C SER A 835 23.53 31.91 3.05
N GLU A 836 23.91 32.80 3.96
CA GLU A 836 25.00 32.61 4.92
C GLU A 836 24.73 31.44 5.89
N ALA A 837 23.47 31.30 6.33
CA ALA A 837 23.04 30.18 7.16
C ALA A 837 23.08 28.82 6.44
N CYS A 838 22.81 28.76 5.12
CA CYS A 838 22.47 27.52 4.43
C CYS A 838 23.38 27.05 3.29
N LEU A 839 23.99 27.94 2.51
CA LEU A 839 24.73 27.54 1.30
C LEU A 839 25.90 26.61 1.61
N GLY A 840 26.10 25.61 0.74
CA GLY A 840 27.16 24.60 0.86
C GLY A 840 26.95 23.54 1.95
N LYS A 841 25.84 23.61 2.71
CA LYS A 841 25.53 22.66 3.80
C LYS A 841 24.44 21.69 3.34
N ASN A 842 24.44 20.46 3.87
CA ASN A 842 23.31 19.54 3.68
C ASN A 842 22.05 20.03 4.41
N LYS A 843 22.21 20.73 5.54
CA LYS A 843 21.11 21.26 6.34
C LYS A 843 21.47 22.55 7.08
N CYS A 844 20.47 23.36 7.37
CA CYS A 844 20.54 24.57 8.18
C CYS A 844 19.25 24.78 8.98
N HIS A 845 19.32 25.65 9.99
CA HIS A 845 18.17 26.21 10.70
C HIS A 845 18.34 27.73 10.77
N ILE A 846 17.23 28.47 10.75
CA ILE A 846 17.21 29.93 10.84
C ILE A 846 16.11 30.34 11.83
N GLU A 847 16.51 31.08 12.87
CA GLU A 847 15.60 31.64 13.88
C GLU A 847 14.67 32.71 13.26
N VAL A 848 13.36 32.62 13.52
CA VAL A 848 12.33 33.49 12.95
C VAL A 848 12.00 34.60 13.94
N SER A 849 12.78 35.69 13.91
CA SER A 849 12.62 36.79 14.85
C SER A 849 13.03 38.16 14.30
N ASN A 850 12.48 39.22 14.90
CA ASN A 850 12.90 40.60 14.61
C ASN A 850 14.32 40.91 15.14
N SER A 851 14.89 40.07 16.02
CA SER A 851 16.30 40.15 16.44
C SER A 851 17.24 39.76 15.30
N MET A 852 16.87 38.77 14.49
CA MET A 852 17.67 38.31 13.34
C MET A 852 17.48 39.19 12.10
N PHE A 853 16.23 39.53 11.76
CA PHE A 853 15.90 40.20 10.49
C PHE A 853 15.59 41.70 10.61
N GLY A 854 15.53 42.25 11.83
CA GLY A 854 14.90 43.54 12.10
C GLY A 854 13.37 43.47 12.07
N ASP A 855 12.68 44.57 12.36
CA ASP A 855 11.22 44.68 12.21
C ASP A 855 10.85 45.43 10.92
N PRO A 856 10.61 44.73 9.78
CA PRO A 856 10.21 45.36 8.52
C PRO A 856 8.75 45.86 8.49
N CYS A 857 7.93 45.52 9.48
CA CYS A 857 6.53 45.96 9.56
C CYS A 857 6.00 45.86 11.01
N PRO A 858 6.16 46.93 11.82
CA PRO A 858 5.76 46.91 13.21
C PRO A 858 4.27 46.59 13.40
N ARG A 859 3.98 45.76 14.42
CA ARG A 859 2.66 45.22 14.77
C ARG A 859 2.04 44.26 13.75
N VAL A 860 2.74 43.91 12.68
CA VAL A 860 2.38 42.81 11.78
C VAL A 860 3.21 41.58 12.17
N THR A 861 2.57 40.42 12.27
CA THR A 861 3.25 39.13 12.43
C THR A 861 3.94 38.76 11.13
N LYS A 862 5.22 38.40 11.19
CA LYS A 862 6.02 38.00 10.03
C LYS A 862 6.06 36.48 9.91
N THR A 863 6.33 36.06 8.68
CA THR A 863 6.69 34.70 8.30
C THR A 863 8.01 34.75 7.55
N LEU A 864 8.95 33.87 7.90
CA LEU A 864 10.12 33.56 7.08
C LEU A 864 9.72 32.46 6.09
N ALA A 865 9.57 32.80 4.82
CA ALA A 865 9.46 31.82 3.74
C ALA A 865 10.80 31.69 3.00
N VAL A 866 11.23 30.46 2.74
CA VAL A 866 12.47 30.07 2.08
C VAL A 866 12.19 29.00 1.02
N GLU A 867 12.85 29.11 -0.12
CA GLU A 867 12.91 28.11 -1.19
C GLU A 867 14.37 27.93 -1.59
N ALA A 868 14.83 26.68 -1.62
CA ALA A 868 16.23 26.34 -1.82
C ALA A 868 16.40 25.11 -2.71
N ARG A 869 17.47 25.11 -3.49
CA ARG A 869 17.84 24.04 -4.42
C ARG A 869 18.95 23.17 -3.85
N CYS A 870 18.80 21.86 -4.02
CA CYS A 870 19.70 20.80 -3.56
C CYS A 870 20.39 20.12 -4.74
N GLU A 871 21.72 20.11 -4.74
CA GLU A 871 22.55 19.44 -5.76
C GLU A 871 23.43 18.37 -5.13
N SER A 872 23.85 17.39 -5.94
CA SER A 872 24.79 16.35 -5.47
C SER A 872 26.11 17.00 -5.06
N SER A 873 26.62 16.65 -3.88
CA SER A 873 27.93 17.11 -3.40
C SER A 873 29.08 16.79 -4.37
N SER A 874 28.91 15.77 -5.24
CA SER A 874 29.90 15.34 -6.23
C SER A 874 30.12 16.29 -7.41
N SER A 875 29.25 17.28 -7.67
CA SER A 875 29.44 18.25 -8.78
C SER A 875 30.43 19.37 -8.44
N SER A 876 30.73 19.57 -7.16
CA SER A 876 31.40 20.77 -6.64
C SER A 876 32.92 20.82 -6.82
N SER A 877 33.58 19.71 -7.22
CA SER A 877 35.05 19.63 -7.32
C SER A 877 35.64 20.03 -8.69
N ALA A 878 34.87 20.73 -9.53
CA ALA A 878 35.22 21.06 -10.91
C ALA A 878 35.42 22.58 -11.17
N SER A 879 35.80 23.36 -10.17
CA SER A 879 36.28 24.74 -10.36
C SER A 879 37.65 24.97 -9.72
N SER A 880 38.52 25.69 -10.42
CA SER A 880 39.96 25.72 -10.14
C SER A 880 40.34 26.63 -8.99
N SER A 881 41.15 26.10 -8.06
CA SER A 881 42.28 26.87 -7.51
C SER A 881 43.51 25.97 -7.39
N VAL A 882 44.61 26.41 -8.02
CA VAL A 882 45.95 25.91 -7.71
C VAL A 882 46.48 26.79 -6.60
N ALA A 883 46.75 26.21 -5.44
CA ALA A 883 47.44 26.85 -4.33
C ALA A 883 48.43 25.84 -3.75
N GLU A 884 49.67 26.28 -3.56
CA GLU A 884 50.76 25.45 -3.08
C GLU A 884 50.64 25.24 -1.56
N PHE A 885 50.70 23.97 -1.09
CA PHE A 885 51.78 23.45 -0.24
C PHE A 885 51.67 21.93 -0.03
#